data_AF-A0A4S8QCP6-F1
#
_entry.id   AF-A0A4S8QCP6-F1
#
_cell.length_a   1.000
_cell.length_b   1.000
_cell.length_c   1.000
_cell.angle_alpha   90.00
_cell.angle_beta   90.00
_cell.angle_gamma   90.00
#
_symmetry.space_group_name_H-M   'P 1'
#
loop_
_entity.id
_entity.type
_entity.pdbx_description
1 polymer ?
#
loop_
_entity_poly.entity_id
_entity_poly.type
_entity_poly.pdbx_seq_one_letter_code
_entity_poly.pdbx_strand_id
1 'polypeptide(L)'
;MSDAAETDRLVVECLSCSGSGRQISACSCTKTGNTLVVSESAALGSYEAFVKCRLCHGSGTVTYRCITCSGEGRARGQLVVSAVNTGTGQVASVSVIPGVITPVKVGPDDRGREWVLPLGEVLGDVAAQVGLDTKPALTGFGFYRWRPIRLAREWDPEMEAAERFRIEAEALASNERGRRQVLIAHPNQTWPADPDQRLAELCSLAAALRVDLMVWRHARATGPDGRPRFSWWVGLTLPGVPLPVGGPPSWPRHMNLRKALLRADSQDMVDRFHPGHNDDRPGGTPGRFVDDASGTGPAAPGPASQLARELEVLGGETDPAAAIWRDGAWHLTKVVVARVRETLIPIETGQVEQRHLAEWALETEPPTPTWLAAPIPSHGCATCQTGTAWSQCQCIDNRNGDAYSRCAVCGGTGERPSETCSTCGHSGRIHTGAVITVTDARSFARHINLAPPPAPPGTQPTPVAAHGGDRTLHRLGKPWRLGGILKEFGIDPANVTIAGGPDMSSQIFDGTCTALVGADHDAQARAFCERISRGWRAGRVFWRLRRPDERGVKALAQAANAFGLDLVVGARFQAPVPAVPDSVAVGTRWSAYVLDPEERHRQETWLGADRPFAAAVGFGWEHWTRVFEYQRFAPTAVLSEPQRTDPASADLDRLEPVLDGLARRCADPEPRTVKLHLSPDRALIRLEERSNTPGERDWRVLADAATFTEAVAQLND
;
A
#
# COMPACT_ATOMS: atom_id res chain seq x y z
N MET A 1 9.99 -47.05 -8.46
CA MET A 1 8.77 -46.82 -9.26
C MET A 1 7.61 -46.24 -8.43
N SER A 2 7.85 -45.67 -7.23
CA SER A 2 6.80 -45.18 -6.32
C SER A 2 6.59 -43.66 -6.35
N ASP A 3 7.61 -42.83 -6.49
CA ASP A 3 7.42 -41.36 -6.33
C ASP A 3 6.88 -40.67 -7.58
N ALA A 4 7.30 -41.10 -8.79
CA ALA A 4 6.85 -40.49 -10.04
C ALA A 4 5.36 -40.76 -10.34
N ALA A 5 4.86 -41.95 -9.97
CA ALA A 5 3.46 -42.33 -10.17
C ALA A 5 2.52 -41.63 -9.18
N GLU A 6 3.00 -41.31 -7.97
CA GLU A 6 2.28 -40.50 -6.98
C GLU A 6 2.30 -39.00 -7.36
N THR A 7 3.40 -38.55 -7.96
CA THR A 7 3.57 -37.16 -8.43
C THR A 7 2.62 -36.81 -9.60
N ASP A 8 2.29 -37.76 -10.48
CA ASP A 8 1.40 -37.54 -11.64
C ASP A 8 -0.10 -37.55 -11.24
N ARG A 9 -0.45 -38.23 -10.14
CA ARG A 9 -1.84 -38.28 -9.60
C ARG A 9 -2.36 -36.94 -9.07
N LEU A 10 -1.45 -35.99 -8.84
CA LEU A 10 -1.81 -34.64 -8.40
C LEU A 10 -2.11 -33.70 -9.56
N VAL A 11 -1.86 -34.10 -10.81
CA VAL A 11 -2.17 -33.29 -11.99
C VAL A 11 -3.55 -33.67 -12.49
N VAL A 12 -4.48 -32.73 -12.38
CA VAL A 12 -5.87 -32.90 -12.82
C VAL A 12 -6.15 -32.03 -14.05
N GLU A 13 -7.23 -32.37 -14.75
CA GLU A 13 -7.78 -31.49 -15.77
C GLU A 13 -8.19 -30.16 -15.12
N CYS A 14 -7.84 -29.03 -15.76
CA CYS A 14 -8.23 -27.73 -15.26
C CYS A 14 -9.74 -27.56 -15.40
N LEU A 15 -10.47 -27.67 -14.28
CA LEU A 15 -11.92 -27.49 -14.25
C LEU A 15 -12.37 -26.12 -14.76
N SER A 16 -11.55 -25.08 -14.58
CA SER A 16 -11.87 -23.73 -15.02
C SER A 16 -11.98 -23.62 -16.55
N CYS A 17 -11.31 -24.48 -17.32
CA CYS A 17 -11.36 -24.48 -18.78
C CYS A 17 -11.71 -25.83 -19.41
N SER A 18 -12.04 -26.84 -18.60
CA SER A 18 -12.28 -28.22 -19.02
C SER A 18 -11.22 -28.70 -20.02
N GLY A 19 -9.95 -28.64 -19.60
CA GLY A 19 -8.86 -29.18 -20.41
C GLY A 19 -8.42 -28.35 -21.63
N SER A 20 -9.23 -27.39 -22.08
CA SER A 20 -8.99 -26.67 -23.33
C SER A 20 -7.84 -25.65 -23.29
N GLY A 21 -7.39 -25.26 -22.09
CA GLY A 21 -6.44 -24.17 -21.88
C GLY A 21 -7.01 -22.77 -22.15
N ARG A 22 -8.26 -22.65 -22.62
CA ARG A 22 -8.90 -21.38 -22.95
C ARG A 22 -10.19 -21.23 -22.19
N GLN A 23 -10.46 -20.03 -21.71
CA GLN A 23 -11.75 -19.71 -21.12
C GLN A 23 -12.49 -18.78 -22.07
N ILE A 24 -13.70 -19.18 -22.40
CA ILE A 24 -14.67 -18.31 -23.05
C ILE A 24 -15.50 -17.73 -21.93
N SER A 25 -15.50 -16.41 -21.80
CA SER A 25 -16.42 -15.74 -20.89
C SER A 25 -17.23 -14.72 -21.63
N ALA A 26 -18.44 -14.49 -21.11
CA ALA A 26 -19.23 -13.36 -21.51
C ALA A 26 -18.38 -12.09 -21.34
N CYS A 27 -18.26 -11.32 -22.41
CA CYS A 27 -17.58 -10.05 -22.37
C CYS A 27 -18.26 -9.16 -21.33
N SER A 28 -17.52 -8.37 -20.58
CA SER A 28 -18.09 -7.42 -19.61
C SER A 28 -19.15 -6.51 -20.23
N CYS A 29 -19.07 -6.19 -21.53
CA CYS A 29 -20.06 -5.40 -22.26
C CYS A 29 -21.46 -6.05 -22.32
N THR A 30 -21.56 -7.38 -22.19
CA THR A 30 -22.86 -8.06 -22.17
C THR A 30 -23.60 -7.72 -20.89
N LYS A 31 -22.90 -7.68 -19.74
CA LYS A 31 -23.49 -7.32 -18.43
C LYS A 31 -24.13 -5.93 -18.44
N THR A 32 -23.67 -5.06 -19.32
CA THR A 32 -24.09 -3.66 -19.42
C THR A 32 -24.94 -3.37 -20.66
N GLY A 33 -25.11 -4.34 -21.57
CA GLY A 33 -25.92 -4.23 -22.78
C GLY A 33 -25.28 -3.45 -23.93
N ASN A 34 -26.07 -3.18 -24.97
CA ASN A 34 -25.61 -2.55 -26.22
C ASN A 34 -25.67 -1.00 -26.22
N THR A 35 -25.73 -0.36 -25.05
CA THR A 35 -25.70 1.11 -24.96
C THR A 35 -24.29 1.64 -24.75
N LEU A 36 -24.02 2.86 -25.25
CA LEU A 36 -22.73 3.51 -25.03
C LEU A 36 -22.56 3.94 -23.56
N VAL A 37 -23.62 4.47 -22.94
CA VAL A 37 -23.65 4.86 -21.53
C VAL A 37 -24.43 3.80 -20.75
N VAL A 38 -23.84 3.31 -19.65
CA VAL A 38 -24.38 2.20 -18.86
C VAL A 38 -24.46 2.61 -17.40
N SER A 39 -25.61 2.44 -16.75
CA SER A 39 -25.75 2.78 -15.33
C SER A 39 -25.25 1.65 -14.43
N GLU A 40 -24.71 1.99 -13.25
CA GLU A 40 -24.29 1.01 -12.23
C GLU A 40 -25.41 0.01 -11.85
N SER A 41 -26.67 0.45 -11.92
CA SER A 41 -27.87 -0.35 -11.66
C SER A 41 -28.36 -1.20 -12.83
N ALA A 42 -27.84 -1.00 -14.06
CA ALA A 42 -28.16 -1.81 -15.23
C ALA A 42 -27.42 -3.17 -15.26
N ALA A 43 -26.51 -3.42 -14.30
CA ALA A 43 -25.56 -4.53 -14.31
C ALA A 43 -26.15 -5.94 -14.11
N LEU A 44 -27.47 -6.13 -14.13
CA LEU A 44 -28.11 -7.42 -13.89
C LEU A 44 -29.28 -7.64 -14.86
N GLY A 45 -29.01 -7.90 -16.15
CA GLY A 45 -30.05 -8.51 -16.99
C GLY A 45 -29.96 -8.40 -18.51
N SER A 46 -29.07 -7.60 -19.09
CA SER A 46 -28.89 -7.62 -20.56
C SER A 46 -27.90 -8.71 -20.96
N TYR A 47 -28.18 -9.42 -22.04
CA TYR A 47 -27.26 -10.40 -22.67
C TYR A 47 -26.77 -9.91 -24.04
N GLU A 48 -27.25 -8.76 -24.52
CA GLU A 48 -26.83 -8.23 -25.82
C GLU A 48 -25.47 -7.55 -25.72
N ALA A 49 -24.58 -7.93 -26.63
CA ALA A 49 -23.24 -7.37 -26.69
C ALA A 49 -23.23 -5.95 -27.23
N PHE A 50 -22.35 -5.10 -26.70
CA PHE A 50 -22.07 -3.81 -27.30
C PHE A 50 -21.41 -3.97 -28.67
N VAL A 51 -22.08 -3.51 -29.73
CA VAL A 51 -21.66 -3.69 -31.13
C VAL A 51 -20.27 -3.11 -31.38
N LYS A 52 -19.92 -2.00 -30.72
CA LYS A 52 -18.60 -1.34 -30.85
C LYS A 52 -17.64 -1.70 -29.71
N CYS A 53 -17.83 -2.86 -29.09
CA CYS A 53 -16.97 -3.28 -27.99
C CYS A 53 -15.52 -3.43 -28.46
N ARG A 54 -14.59 -2.78 -27.76
CA ARG A 54 -13.14 -2.85 -28.06
C ARG A 54 -12.51 -4.20 -27.71
N LEU A 55 -13.17 -4.98 -26.84
CA LEU A 55 -12.68 -6.30 -26.39
C LEU A 55 -13.22 -7.44 -27.25
N CYS A 56 -14.55 -7.51 -27.41
CA CYS A 56 -15.20 -8.62 -28.14
C CYS A 56 -15.61 -8.27 -29.57
N HIS A 57 -15.45 -7.00 -29.99
CA HIS A 57 -15.86 -6.53 -31.32
C HIS A 57 -17.32 -6.88 -31.69
N GLY A 58 -18.20 -6.85 -30.68
CA GLY A 58 -19.62 -7.15 -30.84
C GLY A 58 -20.02 -8.62 -30.73
N SER A 59 -19.08 -9.55 -30.53
CA SER A 59 -19.38 -10.99 -30.39
C SER A 59 -20.02 -11.38 -29.05
N GLY A 60 -19.95 -10.50 -28.05
CA GLY A 60 -20.43 -10.77 -26.70
C GLY A 60 -19.56 -11.72 -25.88
N THR A 61 -18.51 -12.28 -26.45
CA THR A 61 -17.62 -13.23 -25.77
C THR A 61 -16.17 -12.85 -25.98
N VAL A 62 -15.36 -13.07 -24.95
CA VAL A 62 -13.90 -12.93 -25.03
C VAL A 62 -13.28 -14.27 -24.71
N THR A 63 -12.28 -14.66 -25.50
CA THR A 63 -11.49 -15.85 -25.24
C THR A 63 -10.15 -15.40 -24.67
N TYR A 64 -9.83 -15.88 -23.49
CA TYR A 64 -8.53 -15.64 -22.87
C TYR A 64 -7.85 -16.97 -22.53
N ARG A 65 -6.52 -16.92 -22.43
CA ARG A 65 -5.73 -18.01 -21.87
C ARG A 65 -6.24 -18.24 -20.45
N CYS A 66 -6.64 -19.47 -20.12
CA CYS A 66 -7.17 -19.79 -18.80
C CYS A 66 -6.15 -19.34 -17.73
N ILE A 67 -6.58 -18.50 -16.79
CA ILE A 67 -5.69 -17.91 -15.78
C ILE A 67 -5.22 -19.00 -14.81
N THR A 68 -6.12 -19.91 -14.42
CA THR A 68 -5.85 -21.01 -13.49
C THR A 68 -4.76 -21.95 -14.00
N CYS A 69 -4.86 -22.41 -15.26
CA CYS A 69 -3.90 -23.35 -15.84
C CYS A 69 -2.94 -22.70 -16.82
N SER A 70 -2.87 -21.37 -16.88
CA SER A 70 -2.06 -20.63 -17.84
C SER A 70 -2.04 -21.32 -19.22
N GLY A 71 -3.18 -21.68 -19.81
CA GLY A 71 -3.21 -22.29 -21.15
C GLY A 71 -2.83 -23.75 -21.29
N GLU A 72 -2.37 -24.43 -20.24
CA GLU A 72 -1.93 -25.84 -20.33
C GLU A 72 -3.07 -26.85 -20.33
N GLY A 73 -4.28 -26.43 -19.95
CA GLY A 73 -5.43 -27.33 -19.82
C GLY A 73 -5.38 -28.25 -18.59
N ARG A 74 -4.24 -28.32 -17.90
CA ARG A 74 -4.02 -29.14 -16.71
C ARG A 74 -3.48 -28.29 -15.57
N ALA A 75 -3.78 -28.69 -14.34
CA ALA A 75 -3.33 -27.99 -13.14
C ALA A 75 -3.04 -28.99 -12.03
N ARG A 76 -2.01 -28.71 -11.24
CA ARG A 76 -1.66 -29.54 -10.08
C ARG A 76 -2.47 -29.14 -8.86
N GLY A 77 -3.14 -30.11 -8.24
CA GLY A 77 -3.83 -30.02 -6.96
C GLY A 77 -2.86 -29.94 -5.78
N GLN A 78 -2.12 -28.84 -5.69
CA GLN A 78 -1.18 -28.56 -4.61
C GLN A 78 -1.24 -27.07 -4.28
N LEU A 79 -1.35 -26.77 -2.99
CA LEU A 79 -1.28 -25.43 -2.42
C LEU A 79 -0.14 -25.38 -1.40
N VAL A 80 0.75 -24.41 -1.49
CA VAL A 80 1.75 -24.17 -0.44
C VAL A 80 1.29 -23.02 0.44
N VAL A 81 1.11 -23.29 1.73
CA VAL A 81 0.78 -22.30 2.76
C VAL A 81 2.07 -21.94 3.48
N SER A 82 2.38 -20.65 3.61
CA SER A 82 3.62 -20.17 4.26
C SER A 82 3.34 -19.04 5.23
N ALA A 83 4.12 -18.96 6.30
CA ALA A 83 4.16 -17.83 7.22
C ALA A 83 5.60 -17.29 7.32
N VAL A 84 5.72 -15.97 7.32
CA VAL A 84 6.98 -15.23 7.36
C VAL A 84 6.95 -14.27 8.54
N ASN A 85 7.92 -14.44 9.43
CA ASN A 85 8.16 -13.53 10.53
C ASN A 85 9.09 -12.40 10.04
N THR A 86 8.54 -11.21 9.89
CA THR A 86 9.27 -10.03 9.39
C THR A 86 10.35 -9.50 10.33
N GLY A 87 10.28 -9.82 11.63
CA GLY A 87 11.30 -9.44 12.60
C GLY A 87 12.51 -10.38 12.58
N THR A 88 12.30 -11.68 12.34
CA THR A 88 13.37 -12.70 12.38
C THR A 88 13.78 -13.23 11.02
N GLY A 89 13.01 -12.98 9.97
CA GLY A 89 13.19 -13.59 8.64
C GLY A 89 12.84 -15.07 8.59
N GLN A 90 12.33 -15.65 9.68
CA GLN A 90 11.96 -17.06 9.71
C GLN A 90 10.76 -17.32 8.81
N VAL A 91 10.84 -18.43 8.08
CA VAL A 91 9.78 -18.94 7.20
C VAL A 91 9.44 -20.35 7.63
N ALA A 92 8.14 -20.62 7.73
CA ALA A 92 7.62 -21.98 7.78
C ALA A 92 6.60 -22.14 6.65
N SER A 93 6.57 -23.34 6.10
CA SER A 93 5.71 -23.67 4.97
C SER A 93 5.22 -25.10 5.08
N VAL A 94 4.06 -25.36 4.48
CA VAL A 94 3.51 -26.70 4.35
C VAL A 94 2.81 -26.84 3.00
N SER A 95 3.03 -27.98 2.36
CA SER A 95 2.35 -28.39 1.14
C SER A 95 1.04 -29.08 1.49
N VAL A 96 -0.05 -28.42 1.13
CA VAL A 96 -1.40 -28.98 1.17
C VAL A 96 -1.66 -29.71 -0.15
N ILE A 97 -1.70 -31.03 -0.07
CA ILE A 97 -2.10 -31.96 -1.13
C ILE A 97 -3.33 -32.76 -0.65
N PRO A 98 -4.04 -33.46 -1.56
CA PRO A 98 -5.16 -34.32 -1.19
C PRO A 98 -4.82 -35.30 -0.07
N GLY A 99 -5.74 -35.49 0.86
CA GLY A 99 -5.63 -36.41 2.00
C GLY A 99 -4.84 -35.88 3.19
N VAL A 100 -4.10 -34.76 3.07
CA VAL A 100 -3.31 -34.21 4.19
C VAL A 100 -4.18 -33.50 5.23
N ILE A 101 -5.22 -32.79 4.77
CA ILE A 101 -6.16 -32.10 5.66
C ILE A 101 -7.46 -32.88 5.68
N THR A 102 -7.98 -33.19 6.86
CA THR A 102 -9.31 -33.79 7.01
C THR A 102 -10.37 -32.71 6.71
N PRO A 103 -11.23 -32.91 5.67
CA PRO A 103 -12.27 -31.93 5.38
C PRO A 103 -13.30 -31.87 6.51
N VAL A 104 -13.85 -30.69 6.75
CA VAL A 104 -14.87 -30.45 7.79
C VAL A 104 -16.16 -29.92 7.16
N LYS A 105 -17.29 -30.25 7.79
CA LYS A 105 -18.60 -29.75 7.35
C LYS A 105 -18.87 -28.38 7.97
N VAL A 106 -19.15 -27.37 7.16
CA VAL A 106 -19.41 -26.00 7.61
C VAL A 106 -20.72 -25.49 7.03
N GLY A 107 -21.58 -24.93 7.87
CA GLY A 107 -22.87 -24.35 7.47
C GLY A 107 -23.84 -24.25 8.65
N PRO A 108 -24.78 -23.29 8.64
CA PRO A 108 -25.83 -23.20 9.65
C PRO A 108 -26.89 -24.27 9.36
N ASP A 109 -26.95 -25.28 10.22
CA ASP A 109 -27.93 -26.37 10.27
C ASP A 109 -28.02 -27.32 9.06
N ASP A 110 -28.68 -28.46 9.29
CA ASP A 110 -28.63 -29.74 8.56
C ASP A 110 -28.94 -29.74 7.06
N ARG A 111 -29.36 -28.61 6.48
CA ARG A 111 -29.75 -28.51 5.06
C ARG A 111 -28.74 -27.76 4.18
N GLY A 112 -27.63 -27.27 4.74
CA GLY A 112 -26.67 -26.43 4.02
C GLY A 112 -25.20 -26.66 4.38
N ARG A 113 -24.84 -27.85 4.88
CA ARG A 113 -23.47 -28.17 5.31
C ARG A 113 -22.59 -28.51 4.08
N GLU A 114 -21.70 -27.59 3.69
CA GLU A 114 -20.69 -27.79 2.64
C GLU A 114 -19.43 -28.42 3.25
N TRP A 115 -18.81 -29.37 2.54
CA TRP A 115 -17.49 -29.88 2.90
C TRP A 115 -16.41 -28.91 2.45
N VAL A 116 -15.45 -28.65 3.34
CA VAL A 116 -14.36 -27.70 3.06
C VAL A 116 -13.04 -28.17 3.64
N LEU A 117 -11.94 -27.72 3.04
CA LEU A 117 -10.59 -27.81 3.62
C LEU A 117 -10.37 -26.60 4.56
N PRO A 118 -10.23 -26.81 5.89
CA PRO A 118 -10.06 -25.72 6.86
C PRO A 118 -8.63 -25.15 6.87
N LEU A 119 -8.26 -24.35 5.87
CA LEU A 119 -6.92 -23.76 5.75
C LEU A 119 -6.51 -22.88 6.94
N GLY A 120 -7.46 -22.38 7.74
CA GLY A 120 -7.18 -21.52 8.89
C GLY A 120 -6.37 -22.22 9.98
N GLU A 121 -6.64 -23.50 10.25
CA GLU A 121 -5.91 -24.29 11.26
C GLU A 121 -4.48 -24.55 10.80
N VAL A 122 -4.31 -24.94 9.53
CA VAL A 122 -3.00 -25.11 8.90
C VAL A 122 -2.16 -23.84 8.95
N LEU A 123 -2.76 -22.68 8.67
CA LEU A 123 -2.06 -21.40 8.83
C LEU A 123 -1.70 -21.12 10.28
N GLY A 124 -2.58 -21.49 11.22
CA GLY A 124 -2.34 -21.44 12.66
C GLY A 124 -1.05 -22.14 13.04
N ASP A 125 -0.93 -23.40 12.64
CA ASP A 125 0.21 -24.25 12.95
C ASP A 125 1.49 -23.76 12.27
N VAL A 126 1.42 -23.41 10.98
CA VAL A 126 2.58 -22.88 10.23
C VAL A 126 3.07 -21.56 10.84
N ALA A 127 2.18 -20.68 11.25
CA ALA A 127 2.57 -19.41 11.85
C ALA A 127 3.13 -19.56 13.28
N ALA A 128 2.60 -20.50 14.06
CA ALA A 128 3.13 -20.82 15.39
C ALA A 128 4.60 -21.29 15.31
N GLN A 129 4.98 -22.03 14.25
CA GLN A 129 6.36 -22.48 14.04
C GLN A 129 7.38 -21.34 13.89
N VAL A 130 6.93 -20.16 13.44
CA VAL A 130 7.78 -18.95 13.31
C VAL A 130 7.49 -17.91 14.40
N GLY A 131 6.80 -18.30 15.47
CA GLY A 131 6.51 -17.45 16.63
C GLY A 131 5.48 -16.35 16.35
N LEU A 132 4.55 -16.57 15.44
CA LEU A 132 3.46 -15.63 15.13
C LEU A 132 2.12 -16.13 15.73
N ASP A 133 1.30 -15.22 16.25
CA ASP A 133 -0.10 -15.49 16.61
C ASP A 133 -1.04 -15.05 15.49
N THR A 134 -1.75 -16.01 14.88
CA THR A 134 -2.65 -15.79 13.73
C THR A 134 -4.11 -15.76 14.08
N LYS A 135 -4.50 -16.09 15.32
CA LYS A 135 -5.92 -16.06 15.72
C LYS A 135 -6.60 -14.74 15.35
N PRO A 136 -5.95 -13.57 15.49
CA PRO A 136 -6.55 -12.32 15.07
C PRO A 136 -6.52 -12.09 13.56
N ALA A 137 -5.43 -12.45 12.88
CA ALA A 137 -5.27 -12.31 11.43
C ALA A 137 -6.30 -13.14 10.63
N LEU A 138 -6.64 -14.33 11.15
CA LEU A 138 -7.70 -15.20 10.65
C LEU A 138 -9.11 -14.63 10.89
N THR A 139 -9.28 -13.71 11.83
CA THR A 139 -10.56 -12.99 12.01
C THR A 139 -10.61 -11.67 11.24
N GLY A 140 -9.49 -11.22 10.65
CA GLY A 140 -9.27 -9.89 10.07
C GLY A 140 -9.43 -9.78 8.54
N PHE A 141 -8.76 -8.79 7.92
CA PHE A 141 -8.65 -8.66 6.45
C PHE A 141 -7.92 -9.85 5.82
N GLY A 142 -7.04 -10.50 6.58
CA GLY A 142 -6.41 -11.77 6.21
C GLY A 142 -7.40 -12.92 5.99
N PHE A 143 -8.60 -12.90 6.60
CA PHE A 143 -9.63 -13.92 6.38
C PHE A 143 -10.04 -14.06 4.90
N TYR A 144 -9.90 -12.99 4.11
CA TYR A 144 -10.16 -13.03 2.66
C TYR A 144 -9.03 -13.65 1.85
N ARG A 145 -7.87 -13.96 2.42
CA ARG A 145 -6.85 -14.81 1.78
C ARG A 145 -7.00 -16.25 2.24
N TRP A 146 -7.41 -16.47 3.49
CA TRP A 146 -7.43 -17.78 4.16
C TRP A 146 -8.84 -18.37 4.36
N ARG A 147 -9.72 -18.22 3.36
CA ARG A 147 -11.03 -18.89 3.42
C ARG A 147 -10.82 -20.39 3.25
N PRO A 148 -11.67 -21.22 3.87
CA PRO A 148 -11.62 -22.64 3.60
C PRO A 148 -11.90 -22.91 2.11
N ILE A 149 -11.22 -23.90 1.55
CA ILE A 149 -11.43 -24.31 0.15
C ILE A 149 -12.66 -25.22 0.11
N ARG A 150 -13.65 -24.85 -0.70
CA ARG A 150 -14.88 -25.63 -0.84
C ARG A 150 -14.63 -26.86 -1.71
N LEU A 151 -15.11 -28.00 -1.25
CA LEU A 151 -15.11 -29.23 -2.03
C LEU A 151 -16.39 -29.32 -2.87
N ALA A 152 -16.35 -30.17 -3.89
CA ALA A 152 -17.52 -30.48 -4.70
C ALA A 152 -18.61 -31.16 -3.83
N ARG A 153 -19.88 -31.02 -4.21
CA ARG A 153 -21.00 -31.53 -3.40
C ARG A 153 -21.00 -33.04 -3.26
N GLU A 154 -20.38 -33.70 -4.23
CA GLU A 154 -20.25 -35.14 -4.35
C GLU A 154 -19.22 -35.71 -3.37
N TRP A 155 -18.34 -34.87 -2.79
CA TRP A 155 -17.37 -35.32 -1.81
C TRP A 155 -18.06 -35.83 -0.54
N ASP A 156 -17.71 -37.04 -0.11
CA ASP A 156 -18.19 -37.66 1.12
C ASP A 156 -17.05 -38.49 1.76
N PRO A 157 -16.92 -38.53 3.10
CA PRO A 157 -15.86 -39.28 3.78
C PRO A 157 -15.88 -40.79 3.49
N GLU A 158 -17.05 -41.36 3.17
CA GLU A 158 -17.23 -42.80 2.91
C GLU A 158 -16.87 -43.21 1.47
N MET A 159 -16.52 -42.27 0.60
CA MET A 159 -16.08 -42.58 -0.76
C MET A 159 -14.71 -43.25 -0.80
N GLU A 160 -14.47 -44.00 -1.88
CA GLU A 160 -13.15 -44.56 -2.21
C GLU A 160 -12.07 -43.48 -2.19
N ALA A 161 -10.93 -43.79 -1.56
CA ALA A 161 -9.87 -42.82 -1.30
C ALA A 161 -9.35 -42.14 -2.59
N ALA A 162 -9.26 -42.89 -3.69
CA ALA A 162 -8.83 -42.35 -4.98
C ALA A 162 -9.76 -41.25 -5.50
N GLU A 163 -11.07 -41.41 -5.31
CA GLU A 163 -12.07 -40.45 -5.78
C GLU A 163 -12.13 -39.22 -4.87
N ARG A 164 -12.02 -39.42 -3.54
CA ARG A 164 -11.87 -38.30 -2.60
C ARG A 164 -10.66 -37.44 -2.93
N PHE A 165 -9.51 -38.07 -3.16
CA PHE A 165 -8.27 -37.36 -3.45
C PHE A 165 -8.32 -36.64 -4.80
N ARG A 166 -9.02 -37.19 -5.80
CA ARG A 166 -9.27 -36.51 -7.08
C ARG A 166 -10.07 -35.21 -6.88
N ILE A 167 -11.18 -35.27 -6.14
CA ILE A 167 -12.04 -34.09 -5.89
C ILE A 167 -11.29 -33.03 -5.06
N GLU A 168 -10.49 -33.46 -4.08
CA GLU A 168 -9.64 -32.54 -3.32
C GLU A 168 -8.55 -31.90 -4.19
N ALA A 169 -7.93 -32.67 -5.10
CA ALA A 169 -6.95 -32.15 -6.04
C ALA A 169 -7.56 -31.08 -6.96
N GLU A 170 -8.77 -31.32 -7.44
CA GLU A 170 -9.55 -30.39 -8.25
C GLU A 170 -9.89 -29.09 -7.52
N ALA A 171 -10.28 -29.19 -6.25
CA ALA A 171 -10.57 -28.03 -5.41
C ALA A 171 -9.30 -27.20 -5.13
N LEU A 172 -8.18 -27.86 -4.85
CA LEU A 172 -6.87 -27.21 -4.67
C LEU A 172 -6.38 -26.54 -5.97
N ALA A 173 -6.51 -27.22 -7.11
CA ALA A 173 -6.09 -26.73 -8.41
C ALA A 173 -6.95 -25.55 -8.90
N SER A 174 -8.23 -25.52 -8.54
CA SER A 174 -9.18 -24.47 -8.91
C SER A 174 -9.20 -23.28 -7.94
N ASN A 175 -8.30 -23.26 -6.95
CA ASN A 175 -8.24 -22.17 -5.97
C ASN A 175 -7.91 -20.83 -6.64
N GLU A 176 -8.91 -19.95 -6.70
CA GLU A 176 -8.84 -18.62 -7.35
C GLU A 176 -7.74 -17.70 -6.79
N ARG A 177 -7.23 -18.01 -5.59
CA ARG A 177 -6.24 -17.19 -4.85
C ARG A 177 -4.79 -17.60 -5.12
N GLY A 178 -4.59 -18.47 -6.11
CA GLY A 178 -3.28 -18.97 -6.48
C GLY A 178 -2.83 -20.18 -5.67
N ARG A 179 -1.71 -20.75 -6.10
CA ARG A 179 -1.17 -22.02 -5.59
C ARG A 179 -0.12 -21.81 -4.47
N ARG A 180 0.21 -20.56 -4.14
CA ARG A 180 0.97 -20.18 -2.94
C ARG A 180 0.18 -19.13 -2.17
N GLN A 181 0.05 -19.33 -0.86
CA GLN A 181 -0.49 -18.32 0.03
C GLN A 181 0.56 -18.03 1.10
N VAL A 182 0.87 -16.75 1.28
CA VAL A 182 1.93 -16.30 2.21
C VAL A 182 1.33 -15.32 3.20
N LEU A 183 1.49 -15.62 4.49
CA LEU A 183 1.24 -14.70 5.59
C LEU A 183 2.54 -14.00 5.93
N ILE A 184 2.58 -12.69 5.77
CA ILE A 184 3.71 -11.86 6.18
C ILE A 184 3.25 -11.07 7.40
N ALA A 185 3.84 -11.35 8.57
CA ALA A 185 3.44 -10.71 9.82
C ALA A 185 4.63 -10.37 10.71
N HIS A 186 4.40 -9.52 11.71
CA HIS A 186 5.41 -9.12 12.68
C HIS A 186 5.12 -9.75 14.05
N PRO A 187 6.12 -10.29 14.78
CA PRO A 187 5.92 -11.04 16.03
C PRO A 187 5.32 -10.20 17.16
N ASN A 188 5.59 -8.89 17.17
CA ASN A 188 5.03 -7.96 18.16
C ASN A 188 3.72 -7.30 17.72
N GLN A 189 3.04 -7.85 16.69
CA GLN A 189 1.69 -7.42 16.31
C GLN A 189 0.66 -8.21 17.12
N THR A 190 0.59 -7.91 18.42
CA THR A 190 -0.51 -8.37 19.27
C THR A 190 -1.77 -7.62 18.90
N TRP A 191 -2.73 -8.31 18.32
CA TRP A 191 -4.07 -7.75 18.17
C TRP A 191 -4.81 -7.95 19.49
N PRO A 192 -5.48 -6.92 20.02
CA PRO A 192 -6.29 -7.08 21.21
C PRO A 192 -7.40 -8.10 20.94
N ALA A 193 -7.59 -9.02 21.89
CA ALA A 193 -8.68 -10.00 21.84
C ALA A 193 -10.03 -9.40 22.29
N ASP A 194 -9.97 -8.28 23.01
CA ASP A 194 -11.11 -7.59 23.59
C ASP A 194 -11.48 -6.32 22.79
N PRO A 195 -12.71 -6.23 22.23
CA PRO A 195 -13.15 -5.04 21.52
C PRO A 195 -13.19 -3.77 22.39
N ASP A 196 -13.41 -3.89 23.70
CA ASP A 196 -13.49 -2.71 24.58
C ASP A 196 -12.10 -2.12 24.81
N GLN A 197 -11.11 -2.98 25.08
CA GLN A 197 -9.69 -2.59 25.07
C GLN A 197 -9.29 -1.95 23.73
N ARG A 198 -9.68 -2.56 22.60
CA ARG A 198 -9.35 -2.00 21.28
C ARG A 198 -9.99 -0.64 21.05
N LEU A 199 -11.24 -0.44 21.47
CA LEU A 199 -11.90 0.86 21.40
C LEU A 199 -11.12 1.91 22.21
N ALA A 200 -10.72 1.59 23.44
CA ALA A 200 -9.93 2.48 24.29
C ALA A 200 -8.56 2.85 23.68
N GLU A 201 -7.87 1.87 23.08
CA GLU A 201 -6.61 2.10 22.36
C GLU A 201 -6.80 3.05 21.17
N LEU A 202 -7.84 2.84 20.35
CA LEU A 202 -8.13 3.69 19.20
C LEU A 202 -8.55 5.10 19.60
N CYS A 203 -9.35 5.25 20.66
CA CYS A 203 -9.71 6.54 21.23
C CYS A 203 -8.48 7.30 21.75
N SER A 204 -7.55 6.58 22.40
CA SER A 204 -6.29 7.15 22.89
C SER A 204 -5.38 7.57 21.73
N LEU A 205 -5.30 6.75 20.68
CA LEU A 205 -4.56 7.06 19.46
C LEU A 205 -5.13 8.29 18.75
N ALA A 206 -6.47 8.39 18.61
CA ALA A 206 -7.10 9.56 17.99
C ALA A 206 -6.82 10.85 18.77
N ALA A 207 -6.89 10.77 20.11
CA ALA A 207 -6.51 11.88 20.99
C ALA A 207 -5.03 12.26 20.83
N ALA A 208 -4.12 11.28 20.78
CA ALA A 208 -2.69 11.52 20.55
C ALA A 208 -2.43 12.15 19.18
N LEU A 209 -3.08 11.66 18.12
CA LEU A 209 -2.92 12.16 16.75
C LEU A 209 -3.64 13.49 16.49
N ARG A 210 -4.48 13.96 17.41
CA ARG A 210 -5.32 15.14 17.25
C ARG A 210 -6.14 15.02 15.96
N VAL A 211 -6.91 13.94 15.91
CA VAL A 211 -7.87 13.56 14.86
C VAL A 211 -9.11 12.97 15.52
N ASP A 212 -10.18 12.79 14.76
CA ASP A 212 -11.36 12.09 15.25
C ASP A 212 -11.22 10.59 15.04
N LEU A 213 -11.73 9.79 15.98
CA LEU A 213 -12.09 8.40 15.71
C LEU A 213 -13.58 8.37 15.36
N MET A 214 -13.90 7.90 14.16
CA MET A 214 -15.27 7.76 13.67
C MET A 214 -15.67 6.29 13.61
N VAL A 215 -16.84 5.98 14.17
CA VAL A 215 -17.53 4.70 14.04
C VAL A 215 -18.80 4.95 13.22
N TRP A 216 -18.89 4.36 12.03
CA TRP A 216 -20.00 4.55 11.10
C TRP A 216 -20.76 3.25 10.89
N ARG A 217 -22.05 3.26 11.24
CA ARG A 217 -23.03 2.24 10.88
C ARG A 217 -23.68 2.63 9.56
N HIS A 218 -23.45 1.86 8.51
CA HIS A 218 -23.97 2.10 7.17
C HIS A 218 -24.96 1.01 6.76
N ALA A 219 -26.17 1.39 6.33
CA ALA A 219 -27.15 0.48 5.77
C ALA A 219 -26.75 0.09 4.34
N ARG A 220 -26.61 -1.21 4.06
CA ARG A 220 -26.44 -1.74 2.70
C ARG A 220 -27.77 -2.27 2.17
N ALA A 221 -27.74 -2.68 0.89
CA ALA A 221 -28.85 -3.34 0.21
C ALA A 221 -29.50 -4.45 1.07
N THR A 222 -30.81 -4.56 0.91
CA THR A 222 -31.67 -5.51 1.59
C THR A 222 -31.18 -6.94 1.35
N GLY A 223 -31.12 -7.74 2.41
CA GLY A 223 -30.82 -9.16 2.30
C GLY A 223 -31.89 -9.91 1.50
N PRO A 224 -31.62 -11.16 1.08
CA PRO A 224 -32.62 -12.02 0.42
C PRO A 224 -33.89 -12.21 1.25
N ASP A 225 -33.77 -12.02 2.56
CA ASP A 225 -34.81 -12.08 3.58
C ASP A 225 -35.62 -10.78 3.74
N GLY A 226 -35.39 -9.77 2.89
CA GLY A 226 -36.10 -8.49 2.94
C GLY A 226 -35.69 -7.60 4.12
N ARG A 227 -34.67 -8.01 4.91
CA ARG A 227 -34.16 -7.24 6.05
C ARG A 227 -32.97 -6.36 5.65
N PRO A 228 -32.88 -5.12 6.17
CA PRO A 228 -31.74 -4.25 5.96
C PRO A 228 -30.49 -4.86 6.59
N ARG A 229 -29.38 -4.83 5.87
CA ARG A 229 -28.10 -5.37 6.34
C ARG A 229 -27.13 -4.24 6.59
N PHE A 230 -26.59 -4.19 7.80
CA PHE A 230 -25.65 -3.14 8.19
C PHE A 230 -24.20 -3.59 8.06
N SER A 231 -23.35 -2.62 7.73
CA SER A 231 -21.90 -2.72 7.84
C SER A 231 -21.38 -1.64 8.76
N TRP A 232 -20.43 -2.01 9.61
CA TRP A 232 -19.77 -1.10 10.52
C TRP A 232 -18.38 -0.77 10.01
N TRP A 233 -18.04 0.51 10.04
CA TRP A 233 -16.72 1.04 9.72
C TRP A 233 -16.15 1.77 10.93
N VAL A 234 -14.86 1.62 11.14
CA VAL A 234 -14.09 2.33 12.17
C VAL A 234 -12.90 2.94 11.45
N GLY A 235 -12.59 4.20 11.69
CA GLY A 235 -11.43 4.85 11.09
C GLY A 235 -11.13 6.22 11.69
N LEU A 236 -9.94 6.72 11.38
CA LEU A 236 -9.50 8.04 11.79
C LEU A 236 -9.87 9.07 10.71
N THR A 237 -10.39 10.23 11.13
CA THR A 237 -10.78 11.32 10.22
C THR A 237 -10.28 12.66 10.73
N LEU A 238 -9.96 13.58 9.82
CA LEU A 238 -9.68 14.96 10.21
C LEU A 238 -11.01 15.71 10.43
N PRO A 239 -11.14 16.54 11.48
CA PRO A 239 -12.33 17.36 11.69
C PRO A 239 -12.67 18.22 10.47
N GLY A 240 -13.94 18.20 10.07
CA GLY A 240 -14.45 18.99 8.94
C GLY A 240 -14.04 18.48 7.56
N VAL A 241 -13.35 17.33 7.45
CA VAL A 241 -13.15 16.66 6.17
C VAL A 241 -14.44 15.91 5.78
N PRO A 242 -14.91 16.04 4.53
CA PRO A 242 -16.07 15.30 4.04
C PRO A 242 -15.91 13.78 4.21
N LEU A 243 -17.03 13.10 4.41
CA LEU A 243 -17.04 11.64 4.46
C LEU A 243 -16.65 11.03 3.10
N PRO A 244 -16.14 9.79 3.08
CA PRO A 244 -15.82 9.07 1.85
C PRO A 244 -16.97 9.05 0.84
N VAL A 245 -16.65 9.26 -0.44
CA VAL A 245 -17.64 9.30 -1.53
C VAL A 245 -18.04 7.87 -1.88
N GLY A 246 -19.33 7.60 -2.02
CA GLY A 246 -19.84 6.25 -2.24
C GLY A 246 -20.00 5.41 -0.96
N GLY A 247 -19.75 5.99 0.21
CA GLY A 247 -19.90 5.34 1.51
C GLY A 247 -18.56 4.88 2.10
N PRO A 248 -18.57 4.19 3.26
CA PRO A 248 -17.34 3.67 3.83
C PRO A 248 -16.64 2.75 2.80
N PRO A 249 -15.30 2.64 2.84
CA PRO A 249 -14.55 1.75 1.95
C PRO A 249 -15.21 0.38 1.91
N SER A 250 -15.13 -0.35 0.80
CA SER A 250 -15.84 -1.61 0.58
C SER A 250 -15.29 -2.76 1.42
N TRP A 251 -15.34 -2.62 2.74
CA TRP A 251 -15.13 -3.66 3.71
C TRP A 251 -16.19 -4.74 3.54
N PRO A 252 -15.89 -5.98 3.94
CA PRO A 252 -16.77 -7.11 3.70
C PRO A 252 -18.18 -6.92 4.24
N ARG A 253 -19.11 -7.54 3.50
CA ARG A 253 -20.53 -7.60 3.84
C ARG A 253 -20.69 -8.24 5.23
N HIS A 254 -21.50 -7.61 6.10
CA HIS A 254 -21.96 -8.12 7.41
C HIS A 254 -20.89 -8.18 8.53
N MET A 255 -20.21 -7.06 8.79
CA MET A 255 -19.43 -6.89 10.03
C MET A 255 -20.27 -6.19 11.09
N ASN A 256 -20.31 -6.72 12.31
CA ASN A 256 -20.77 -5.99 13.49
C ASN A 256 -19.64 -5.13 14.09
N LEU A 257 -19.96 -4.22 15.01
CA LEU A 257 -18.98 -3.31 15.61
C LEU A 257 -17.79 -4.06 16.24
N ARG A 258 -18.05 -5.13 17.00
CA ARG A 258 -16.99 -5.95 17.61
C ARG A 258 -15.95 -6.40 16.59
N LYS A 259 -16.41 -6.98 15.46
CA LYS A 259 -15.50 -7.42 14.39
C LYS A 259 -14.81 -6.25 13.70
N ALA A 260 -15.48 -5.11 13.55
CA ALA A 260 -14.88 -3.92 12.96
C ALA A 260 -13.76 -3.34 13.84
N LEU A 261 -13.95 -3.30 15.17
CA LEU A 261 -12.93 -2.85 16.13
C LEU A 261 -11.71 -3.77 16.15
N LEU A 262 -11.92 -5.08 16.23
CA LEU A 262 -10.82 -6.05 16.22
C LEU A 262 -10.06 -6.06 14.88
N ARG A 263 -10.67 -5.52 13.80
CA ARG A 263 -10.08 -5.37 12.47
C ARG A 263 -9.39 -4.03 12.22
N ALA A 264 -9.69 -3.04 13.04
CA ALA A 264 -9.13 -1.72 12.90
C ALA A 264 -7.63 -1.79 13.17
N ASP A 265 -6.79 -1.72 12.13
CA ASP A 265 -5.34 -1.62 12.27
C ASP A 265 -4.97 -0.14 12.36
N SER A 266 -4.33 0.23 13.47
CA SER A 266 -3.92 1.61 13.73
C SER A 266 -2.91 2.11 12.69
N GLN A 267 -2.02 1.23 12.19
CA GLN A 267 -1.04 1.59 11.18
C GLN A 267 -1.72 1.85 9.83
N ASP A 268 -2.59 0.93 9.39
CA ASP A 268 -3.38 1.12 8.16
C ASP A 268 -4.25 2.39 8.23
N MET A 269 -4.84 2.67 9.40
CA MET A 269 -5.62 3.90 9.60
C MET A 269 -4.79 5.18 9.45
N VAL A 270 -3.57 5.20 10.00
CA VAL A 270 -2.66 6.34 9.81
C VAL A 270 -2.20 6.42 8.35
N ASP A 271 -1.92 5.28 7.72
CA ASP A 271 -1.45 5.23 6.34
C ASP A 271 -2.53 5.68 5.33
N ARG A 272 -3.82 5.61 5.68
CA ARG A 272 -4.90 6.18 4.86
C ARG A 272 -4.90 7.71 4.79
N PHE A 273 -4.19 8.42 5.66
CA PHE A 273 -4.01 9.86 5.49
C PHE A 273 -3.07 10.22 4.33
N HIS A 274 -2.39 9.23 3.74
CA HIS A 274 -1.40 9.45 2.68
C HIS A 274 -2.03 9.89 1.34
N PRO A 275 -1.36 10.78 0.57
CA PRO A 275 -1.87 11.36 -0.68
C PRO A 275 -2.20 10.41 -1.85
N GLY A 276 -2.01 9.09 -1.72
CA GLY A 276 -2.21 8.10 -2.80
C GLY A 276 -3.12 6.93 -2.45
N HIS A 277 -3.69 6.91 -1.24
CA HIS A 277 -4.60 5.84 -0.79
C HIS A 277 -6.08 6.23 -0.81
N ASN A 278 -6.40 7.47 -1.21
CA ASN A 278 -7.76 7.97 -1.25
C ASN A 278 -8.20 8.16 -2.71
N ASP A 279 -9.03 7.24 -3.22
CA ASP A 279 -9.77 7.41 -4.48
C ASP A 279 -10.80 8.56 -4.40
N ASP A 280 -11.03 9.09 -3.20
CA ASP A 280 -11.90 10.23 -2.96
C ASP A 280 -11.15 11.55 -3.16
N ARG A 281 -11.46 12.19 -4.29
CA ARG A 281 -11.10 13.59 -4.59
C ARG A 281 -11.34 14.44 -3.35
N PRO A 282 -10.28 14.94 -2.68
CA PRO A 282 -10.45 15.69 -1.45
C PRO A 282 -11.16 17.01 -1.76
N GLY A 283 -12.28 17.24 -1.07
CA GLY A 283 -12.85 18.56 -0.93
C GLY A 283 -11.80 19.48 -0.32
N GLY A 284 -11.73 20.74 -0.80
CA GLY A 284 -10.78 21.77 -0.38
C GLY A 284 -10.94 22.17 1.09
N THR A 285 -10.67 21.25 2.00
CA THR A 285 -10.87 21.39 3.44
C THR A 285 -9.83 22.37 3.97
N PRO A 286 -10.26 23.46 4.63
CA PRO A 286 -9.32 24.37 5.27
C PRO A 286 -8.45 23.65 6.30
N GLY A 287 -7.15 23.94 6.28
CA GLY A 287 -6.22 23.48 7.31
C GLY A 287 -6.30 24.31 8.57
N ARG A 288 -5.93 23.74 9.71
CA ARG A 288 -5.74 24.42 10.99
C ARG A 288 -4.50 23.87 11.69
N PHE A 289 -3.76 24.76 12.34
CA PHE A 289 -2.65 24.37 13.21
C PHE A 289 -3.18 23.60 14.43
N VAL A 290 -2.32 22.82 15.08
CA VAL A 290 -2.66 22.03 16.25
C VAL A 290 -2.07 22.69 17.49
N ASP A 291 -2.88 22.91 18.53
CA ASP A 291 -2.37 23.33 19.83
C ASP A 291 -2.04 22.10 20.69
N ASP A 292 -0.79 22.02 21.14
CA ASP A 292 -0.33 21.00 22.07
C ASP A 292 -0.62 21.40 23.53
N ALA A 293 -0.90 22.68 23.78
CA ALA A 293 -1.29 23.18 25.09
C ALA A 293 -2.76 22.81 25.35
N SER A 294 -2.96 21.86 26.26
CA SER A 294 -4.25 21.43 26.82
C SER A 294 -5.05 20.38 26.03
N GLY A 295 -5.35 19.32 26.77
CA GLY A 295 -6.43 18.37 26.51
C GLY A 295 -6.70 17.71 27.85
N THR A 296 -7.95 17.65 28.27
CA THR A 296 -8.37 16.74 29.34
C THR A 296 -7.86 15.34 29.03
N GLY A 297 -7.26 14.67 30.01
CA GLY A 297 -6.81 13.28 29.85
C GLY A 297 -7.96 12.41 29.33
N PRO A 298 -7.66 11.32 28.59
CA PRO A 298 -8.69 10.54 27.93
C PRO A 298 -9.70 10.02 28.94
N ALA A 299 -10.96 10.45 28.83
CA ALA A 299 -12.06 9.76 29.49
C ALA A 299 -12.20 8.36 28.86
N ALA A 300 -12.61 7.37 29.65
CA ALA A 300 -12.84 6.03 29.12
C ALA A 300 -14.05 6.05 28.17
N PRO A 301 -13.96 5.49 26.95
CA PRO A 301 -15.02 5.58 25.94
C PRO A 301 -16.28 4.75 26.23
N GLY A 302 -16.33 4.07 27.38
CA GLY A 302 -17.37 3.09 27.70
C GLY A 302 -17.27 1.81 26.86
N PRO A 303 -18.16 0.82 27.11
CA PRO A 303 -18.14 -0.46 26.39
C PRO A 303 -18.59 -0.32 24.92
N ALA A 304 -17.95 -1.05 24.01
CA ALA A 304 -18.31 -1.06 22.59
C ALA A 304 -19.75 -1.53 22.36
N SER A 305 -20.28 -2.41 23.20
CA SER A 305 -21.68 -2.86 23.13
C SER A 305 -22.68 -1.75 23.41
N GLN A 306 -22.33 -0.79 24.27
CA GLN A 306 -23.17 0.37 24.54
C GLN A 306 -23.21 1.28 23.33
N LEU A 307 -22.03 1.62 22.79
CA LEU A 307 -21.91 2.45 21.57
C LEU A 307 -22.68 1.84 20.39
N ALA A 308 -22.61 0.52 20.22
CA ALA A 308 -23.36 -0.17 19.17
C ALA A 308 -24.87 0.05 19.32
N ARG A 309 -25.39 -0.10 20.55
CA ARG A 309 -26.82 0.07 20.85
C ARG A 309 -27.28 1.51 20.63
N GLU A 310 -26.48 2.49 21.04
CA GLU A 310 -26.79 3.90 20.87
C GLU A 310 -26.90 4.28 19.39
N LEU A 311 -26.00 3.77 18.54
CA LEU A 311 -26.06 3.99 17.10
C LEU A 311 -27.19 3.23 16.40
N GLU A 312 -27.57 2.06 16.91
CA GLU A 312 -28.76 1.33 16.45
C GLU A 312 -30.05 2.08 16.79
N VAL A 313 -30.14 2.65 17.99
CA VAL A 313 -31.28 3.51 18.39
C VAL A 313 -31.34 4.77 17.54
N LEU A 314 -30.19 5.44 17.33
CA LEU A 314 -30.15 6.68 16.56
C LEU A 314 -30.50 6.48 15.08
N GLY A 315 -29.96 5.44 14.45
CA GLY A 315 -30.18 5.13 13.04
C GLY A 315 -31.44 4.30 12.76
N GLY A 316 -32.09 3.76 13.80
CA GLY A 316 -33.25 2.89 13.65
C GLY A 316 -32.99 1.71 12.69
N GLU A 317 -34.03 1.34 11.94
CA GLU A 317 -34.03 0.17 11.04
C GLU A 317 -33.36 0.41 9.70
N THR A 318 -33.16 1.65 9.26
CA THR A 318 -32.72 1.95 7.88
C THR A 318 -31.69 3.05 7.77
N ASP A 319 -31.62 3.97 8.74
CA ASP A 319 -30.80 5.17 8.59
C ASP A 319 -29.36 4.88 9.01
N PRO A 320 -28.37 5.37 8.24
CA PRO A 320 -26.98 5.32 8.66
C PRO A 320 -26.73 6.32 9.80
N ALA A 321 -25.87 5.92 10.74
CA ALA A 321 -25.55 6.70 11.93
C ALA A 321 -24.05 6.63 12.22
N ALA A 322 -23.51 7.68 12.83
CA ALA A 322 -22.10 7.76 13.18
C ALA A 322 -21.89 8.21 14.62
N ALA A 323 -20.84 7.70 15.23
CA ALA A 323 -20.30 8.18 16.50
C ALA A 323 -18.89 8.72 16.27
N ILE A 324 -18.61 9.89 16.82
CA ILE A 324 -17.33 10.58 16.66
C ILE A 324 -16.74 10.81 18.03
N TRP A 325 -15.58 10.21 18.29
CA TRP A 325 -14.81 10.46 19.50
C TRP A 325 -13.93 11.69 19.28
N ARG A 326 -14.23 12.76 20.03
CA ARG A 326 -13.51 14.03 19.99
C ARG A 326 -13.43 14.58 21.40
N ASP A 327 -12.28 15.12 21.78
CA ASP A 327 -12.04 15.77 23.07
C ASP A 327 -12.47 14.95 24.31
N GLY A 328 -12.36 13.62 24.20
CA GLY A 328 -12.71 12.70 25.29
C GLY A 328 -14.20 12.38 25.40
N ALA A 329 -15.03 12.70 24.40
CA ALA A 329 -16.46 12.41 24.41
C ALA A 329 -16.94 11.83 23.08
N TRP A 330 -18.01 11.02 23.14
CA TRP A 330 -18.74 10.56 21.97
C TRP A 330 -19.79 11.59 21.54
N HIS A 331 -19.74 11.95 20.26
CA HIS A 331 -20.77 12.73 19.59
C HIS A 331 -21.52 11.84 18.60
N LEU A 332 -22.78 11.56 18.89
CA LEU A 332 -23.65 10.72 18.07
C LEU A 332 -24.44 11.59 17.09
N THR A 333 -24.47 11.19 15.81
CA THR A 333 -25.12 11.96 14.74
C THR A 333 -25.63 11.04 13.64
N LYS A 334 -26.69 11.45 12.92
CA LYS A 334 -27.12 10.73 11.71
C LYS A 334 -26.19 11.06 10.55
N VAL A 335 -26.13 10.16 9.58
CA VAL A 335 -25.41 10.39 8.33
C VAL A 335 -26.44 10.57 7.22
N VAL A 336 -26.28 11.61 6.41
CA VAL A 336 -27.22 11.98 5.35
C VAL A 336 -26.51 12.05 4.01
N VAL A 337 -27.24 11.81 2.93
CA VAL A 337 -26.74 12.06 1.58
C VAL A 337 -26.80 13.57 1.34
N ALA A 338 -25.65 14.24 1.32
CA ALA A 338 -25.56 15.67 1.04
C ALA A 338 -25.77 15.97 -0.44
N ARG A 339 -25.25 15.11 -1.31
CA ARG A 339 -25.35 15.24 -2.76
C ARG A 339 -25.22 13.87 -3.42
N VAL A 340 -25.85 13.69 -4.57
CA VAL A 340 -25.53 12.58 -5.48
C VAL A 340 -24.76 13.15 -6.65
N ARG A 341 -23.56 12.63 -6.88
CA ARG A 341 -22.70 13.03 -7.98
C ARG A 341 -22.75 11.98 -9.07
N GLU A 342 -23.01 12.45 -10.29
CA GLU A 342 -22.83 11.63 -11.48
C GLU A 342 -21.36 11.66 -11.92
N THR A 343 -20.79 10.48 -12.17
CA THR A 343 -19.46 10.33 -12.75
C THR A 343 -19.53 9.41 -13.95
N LEU A 344 -18.91 9.84 -15.06
CA LEU A 344 -18.81 9.09 -16.30
C LEU A 344 -17.38 8.55 -16.43
N ILE A 345 -17.23 7.23 -16.41
CA ILE A 345 -15.94 6.55 -16.42
C ILE A 345 -15.84 5.72 -17.72
N PRO A 346 -14.88 6.01 -18.62
CA PRO A 346 -14.63 5.13 -19.74
C PRO A 346 -14.13 3.78 -19.24
N ILE A 347 -14.73 2.70 -19.72
CA ILE A 347 -14.32 1.33 -19.37
C ILE A 347 -13.66 0.63 -20.56
N GLU A 348 -12.94 -0.46 -20.30
CA GLU A 348 -12.12 -1.17 -21.30
C GLU A 348 -12.91 -1.61 -22.54
N THR A 349 -14.22 -1.83 -22.43
CA THR A 349 -15.10 -2.20 -23.55
C THR A 349 -15.31 -1.06 -24.53
N GLY A 350 -14.92 0.18 -24.21
CA GLY A 350 -15.24 1.39 -24.97
C GLY A 350 -16.60 2.00 -24.64
N GLN A 351 -17.34 1.42 -23.69
CA GLN A 351 -18.53 2.03 -23.10
C GLN A 351 -18.14 3.03 -22.00
N VAL A 352 -19.11 3.80 -21.53
CA VAL A 352 -18.97 4.78 -20.45
C VAL A 352 -19.89 4.37 -19.31
N GLU A 353 -19.29 4.01 -18.18
CA GLU A 353 -20.01 3.70 -16.95
C GLU A 353 -20.46 4.99 -16.26
N GLN A 354 -21.76 5.13 -16.07
CA GLN A 354 -22.41 6.19 -15.31
C GLN A 354 -22.61 5.70 -13.87
N ARG A 355 -21.83 6.28 -12.95
CA ARG A 355 -21.95 6.03 -11.50
C ARG A 355 -22.63 7.20 -10.81
N HIS A 356 -23.59 6.87 -9.96
CA HIS A 356 -24.22 7.83 -9.05
C HIS A 356 -23.63 7.64 -7.66
N LEU A 357 -22.60 8.42 -7.35
CA LEU A 357 -21.90 8.33 -6.08
C LEU A 357 -22.55 9.28 -5.08
N ALA A 358 -23.06 8.74 -3.98
CA ALA A 358 -23.54 9.53 -2.85
C ALA A 358 -22.36 10.17 -2.12
N GLU A 359 -22.37 11.49 -2.02
CA GLU A 359 -21.53 12.27 -1.13
C GLU A 359 -22.26 12.36 0.23
N TRP A 360 -21.65 11.80 1.26
CA TRP A 360 -22.24 11.71 2.59
C TRP A 360 -21.77 12.86 3.47
N ALA A 361 -22.65 13.32 4.38
CA ALA A 361 -22.32 14.29 5.41
C ALA A 361 -22.93 13.88 6.74
N LEU A 362 -22.36 14.42 7.82
CA LEU A 362 -22.97 14.36 9.14
C LEU A 362 -24.17 15.30 9.17
N GLU A 363 -25.29 14.87 9.74
CA GLU A 363 -26.47 15.72 9.91
C GLU A 363 -26.17 16.88 10.87
N THR A 364 -25.46 16.56 11.96
CA THR A 364 -24.92 17.54 12.91
C THR A 364 -23.42 17.29 13.08
N GLU A 365 -22.61 18.30 12.78
CA GLU A 365 -21.16 18.29 13.05
C GLU A 365 -20.89 18.44 14.56
N PRO A 366 -19.93 17.67 15.13
CA PRO A 366 -19.52 17.89 16.50
C PRO A 366 -18.89 19.28 16.68
N PRO A 367 -18.85 19.82 17.91
CA PRO A 367 -18.19 21.08 18.22
C PRO A 367 -16.76 21.15 17.69
N THR A 368 -16.28 22.36 17.39
CA THR A 368 -14.89 22.57 16.95
C THR A 368 -13.95 22.05 18.04
N PRO A 369 -13.01 21.14 17.73
CA PRO A 369 -12.11 20.59 18.72
C PRO A 369 -11.26 21.68 19.40
N THR A 370 -11.05 21.52 20.70
CA THR A 370 -10.29 22.43 21.57
C THR A 370 -8.82 22.54 21.19
N TRP A 371 -8.25 21.50 20.59
CA TRP A 371 -6.85 21.45 20.12
C TRP A 371 -6.66 22.07 18.73
N LEU A 372 -7.71 22.59 18.07
CA LEU A 372 -7.55 23.30 16.82
C LEU A 372 -7.19 24.77 17.06
N ALA A 373 -6.04 25.17 16.54
CA ALA A 373 -5.57 26.55 16.58
C ALA A 373 -6.01 27.33 15.32
N ALA A 374 -5.23 28.37 14.99
CA ALA A 374 -5.48 29.25 13.86
C ALA A 374 -5.55 28.48 12.52
N PRO A 375 -6.36 28.95 11.55
CA PRO A 375 -6.36 28.41 10.19
C PRO A 375 -4.98 28.47 9.53
N ILE A 376 -4.64 27.42 8.80
CA ILE A 376 -3.47 27.40 7.91
C ILE A 376 -3.85 28.18 6.65
N PRO A 377 -3.13 29.25 6.30
CA PRO A 377 -3.45 30.00 5.10
C PRO A 377 -3.30 29.10 3.86
N SER A 378 -4.24 29.23 2.93
CA SER A 378 -4.28 28.40 1.72
C SER A 378 -5.09 29.06 0.63
N HIS A 379 -4.78 28.72 -0.62
CA HIS A 379 -5.52 29.16 -1.80
C HIS A 379 -5.95 27.97 -2.66
N GLY A 380 -6.98 28.15 -3.47
CA GLY A 380 -7.45 27.10 -4.38
C GLY A 380 -6.41 26.78 -5.45
N CYS A 381 -6.29 25.52 -5.83
CA CYS A 381 -5.40 25.13 -6.91
C CYS A 381 -5.98 25.56 -8.27
N ALA A 382 -5.28 26.45 -8.97
CA ALA A 382 -5.69 26.93 -10.30
C ALA A 382 -5.85 25.78 -11.31
N THR A 383 -4.96 24.77 -11.25
CA THR A 383 -5.00 23.60 -12.14
C THR A 383 -6.23 22.70 -11.89
N CYS A 384 -6.77 22.68 -10.67
CA CYS A 384 -7.92 21.84 -10.31
C CYS A 384 -9.28 22.48 -10.56
N GLN A 385 -9.34 23.74 -11.00
CA GLN A 385 -10.61 24.46 -11.22
C GLN A 385 -11.52 23.76 -12.26
N THR A 386 -10.94 22.98 -13.17
CA THR A 386 -11.67 22.23 -14.20
C THR A 386 -12.09 20.82 -13.77
N GLY A 387 -11.76 20.39 -12.54
CA GLY A 387 -12.10 19.05 -12.02
C GLY A 387 -11.31 17.89 -12.65
N THR A 388 -10.38 18.18 -13.56
CA THR A 388 -9.48 17.21 -14.20
C THR A 388 -8.04 17.58 -13.86
N ALA A 389 -7.28 16.67 -13.26
CA ALA A 389 -5.86 16.90 -13.06
C ALA A 389 -5.09 16.68 -14.35
N TRP A 390 -4.21 17.64 -14.64
CA TRP A 390 -3.26 17.56 -15.72
C TRP A 390 -1.87 17.35 -15.15
N SER A 391 -1.05 16.58 -15.83
CA SER A 391 0.38 16.40 -15.55
C SER A 391 1.18 16.65 -16.82
N GLN A 392 2.42 17.09 -16.66
CA GLN A 392 3.34 17.14 -17.79
C GLN A 392 3.49 15.74 -18.39
N CYS A 393 3.35 15.68 -19.70
CA CYS A 393 3.58 14.47 -20.46
C CYS A 393 5.08 14.17 -20.47
N GLN A 394 5.44 12.89 -20.36
CA GLN A 394 6.83 12.44 -20.42
C GLN A 394 7.50 12.74 -21.77
N CYS A 395 6.73 13.14 -22.78
CA CYS A 395 7.27 13.55 -24.08
C CYS A 395 7.86 14.96 -24.09
N ILE A 396 7.78 15.71 -22.97
CA ILE A 396 8.50 16.97 -22.80
C ILE A 396 9.95 16.61 -22.47
N ASP A 397 10.88 16.96 -23.35
CA ASP A 397 12.30 16.90 -23.04
C ASP A 397 12.65 18.09 -22.13
N ASN A 398 13.10 17.79 -20.90
CA ASN A 398 13.46 18.78 -19.88
C ASN A 398 14.55 19.78 -20.33
N ARG A 399 15.23 19.54 -21.47
CA ARG A 399 16.24 20.45 -22.01
C ARG A 399 15.68 21.61 -22.83
N ASN A 400 14.59 21.41 -23.57
CA ASN A 400 14.03 22.42 -24.48
C ASN A 400 12.58 22.82 -24.13
N GLY A 401 11.89 22.07 -23.26
CA GLY A 401 10.52 22.39 -22.84
C GLY A 401 9.43 22.10 -23.88
N ASP A 402 9.80 21.70 -25.10
CA ASP A 402 8.87 21.40 -26.18
C ASP A 402 8.34 19.96 -26.09
N ALA A 403 7.02 19.82 -26.26
CA ALA A 403 6.36 18.53 -26.33
C ALA A 403 6.48 17.92 -27.73
N TYR A 404 6.68 16.60 -27.80
CA TYR A 404 6.61 15.89 -29.08
C TYR A 404 5.22 16.05 -29.72
N SER A 405 5.15 16.73 -30.87
CA SER A 405 3.92 17.15 -31.54
C SER A 405 2.98 16.00 -31.97
N ARG A 406 3.49 14.76 -32.04
CA ARG A 406 2.71 13.54 -32.34
C ARG A 406 2.62 12.57 -31.17
N CYS A 407 2.80 13.04 -29.94
CA CYS A 407 2.73 12.17 -28.77
C CYS A 407 1.33 11.53 -28.66
N ALA A 408 1.27 10.20 -28.68
CA ALA A 408 0.01 9.46 -28.56
C ALA A 408 -0.67 9.63 -27.18
N VAL A 409 0.05 10.14 -26.18
CA VAL A 409 -0.45 10.32 -24.81
C VAL A 409 -1.05 11.70 -24.58
N CYS A 410 -0.42 12.77 -25.10
CA CYS A 410 -0.90 14.16 -24.92
C CYS A 410 -1.36 14.84 -26.22
N GLY A 411 -1.23 14.20 -27.38
CA GLY A 411 -1.59 14.82 -28.66
C GLY A 411 -0.75 16.05 -29.04
N GLY A 412 0.47 16.16 -28.50
CA GLY A 412 1.36 17.31 -28.75
C GLY A 412 1.13 18.52 -27.83
N THR A 413 0.20 18.46 -26.87
CA THR A 413 -0.05 19.57 -25.92
C THR A 413 1.00 19.69 -24.81
N GLY A 414 1.81 18.64 -24.60
CA GLY A 414 2.71 18.55 -23.45
C GLY A 414 2.03 18.22 -22.13
N GLU A 415 0.70 18.11 -22.10
CA GLU A 415 -0.05 17.81 -20.88
C GLU A 415 -0.98 16.61 -21.08
N ARG A 416 -0.97 15.69 -20.13
CA ARG A 416 -1.85 14.51 -20.13
C ARG A 416 -2.76 14.52 -18.89
N PRO A 417 -3.98 13.96 -18.98
CA PRO A 417 -4.77 13.66 -17.81
C PRO A 417 -3.96 12.81 -16.82
N SER A 418 -4.12 13.12 -15.54
CA SER A 418 -3.35 12.52 -14.46
C SER A 418 -4.27 12.11 -13.33
N GLU A 419 -3.96 10.97 -12.72
CA GLU A 419 -4.57 10.53 -11.47
C GLU A 419 -4.08 11.34 -10.26
N THR A 420 -3.09 12.22 -10.44
CA THR A 420 -2.57 13.18 -9.44
C THR A 420 -2.36 14.57 -10.04
N CYS A 421 -2.95 15.63 -9.49
CA CYS A 421 -2.60 17.01 -9.89
C CYS A 421 -1.14 17.28 -9.52
N SER A 422 -0.30 17.65 -10.49
CA SER A 422 1.12 17.92 -10.25
C SER A 422 1.38 19.11 -9.32
N THR A 423 0.45 20.07 -9.29
CA THR A 423 0.51 21.28 -8.46
C THR A 423 0.11 21.00 -7.01
N CYS A 424 -1.13 20.54 -6.77
CA CYS A 424 -1.65 20.37 -5.41
C CYS A 424 -1.65 18.93 -4.89
N GLY A 425 -1.18 17.96 -5.69
CA GLY A 425 -1.21 16.53 -5.34
C GLY A 425 -2.64 15.98 -5.17
N HIS A 426 -3.60 16.56 -5.90
CA HIS A 426 -5.05 16.34 -5.77
C HIS A 426 -5.76 16.90 -4.54
N SER A 427 -5.09 17.57 -3.60
CA SER A 427 -5.75 18.20 -2.44
C SER A 427 -6.76 19.32 -2.77
N GLY A 428 -6.75 19.84 -4.00
CA GLY A 428 -7.59 20.95 -4.46
C GLY A 428 -7.20 22.32 -3.89
N ARG A 429 -6.28 22.36 -2.93
CA ARG A 429 -5.77 23.57 -2.27
C ARG A 429 -4.26 23.53 -2.14
N ILE A 430 -3.64 24.69 -2.03
CA ILE A 430 -2.22 24.83 -1.79
C ILE A 430 -2.10 25.50 -0.41
N HIS A 431 -1.52 24.78 0.55
CA HIS A 431 -1.36 25.26 1.92
C HIS A 431 0.01 25.93 2.09
N THR A 432 0.03 27.15 2.63
CA THR A 432 1.25 27.93 2.86
C THR A 432 1.85 27.69 4.25
N GLY A 433 1.29 26.73 4.98
CA GLY A 433 1.80 26.17 6.23
C GLY A 433 1.49 24.68 6.27
N ALA A 434 2.03 23.98 7.27
CA ALA A 434 1.77 22.56 7.47
C ALA A 434 1.76 22.19 8.96
N VAL A 435 1.08 21.10 9.29
CA VAL A 435 1.26 20.42 10.58
C VAL A 435 1.85 19.05 10.28
N ILE A 436 3.05 18.81 10.79
CA ILE A 436 3.69 17.50 10.69
C ILE A 436 3.43 16.75 11.98
N THR A 437 2.77 15.60 11.87
CA THR A 437 2.51 14.69 12.98
C THR A 437 3.43 13.49 12.85
N VAL A 438 4.37 13.33 13.78
CA VAL A 438 5.28 12.20 13.84
C VAL A 438 4.74 11.19 14.84
N THR A 439 4.48 9.96 14.42
CA THR A 439 3.77 8.96 15.24
C THR A 439 4.29 7.54 15.07
N ASP A 440 4.18 6.72 16.12
CA ASP A 440 4.36 5.27 16.05
C ASP A 440 3.07 4.50 15.70
N ALA A 441 1.98 5.24 15.44
CA ALA A 441 0.63 4.74 15.21
C ALA A 441 0.06 3.87 16.34
N ARG A 442 0.53 4.04 17.58
CA ARG A 442 0.01 3.33 18.76
C ARG A 442 -0.35 4.28 19.88
N SER A 443 0.64 4.93 20.46
CA SER A 443 0.46 5.77 21.65
C SER A 443 1.30 7.05 21.62
N PHE A 444 2.22 7.16 20.66
CA PHE A 444 3.10 8.31 20.54
C PHE A 444 2.70 9.17 19.33
N ALA A 445 2.60 10.47 19.57
CA ALA A 445 2.48 11.47 18.52
C ALA A 445 3.18 12.76 18.97
N ARG A 446 3.85 13.44 18.03
CA ARG A 446 4.40 14.80 18.19
C ARG A 446 3.96 15.65 17.03
N HIS A 447 3.51 16.86 17.30
CA HIS A 447 3.03 17.79 16.29
C HIS A 447 4.03 18.94 16.11
N ILE A 448 4.33 19.26 14.87
CA ILE A 448 5.19 20.38 14.49
C ILE A 448 4.36 21.30 13.62
N ASN A 449 4.02 22.48 14.13
CA ASN A 449 3.37 23.52 13.35
C ASN A 449 4.43 24.28 12.55
N LEU A 450 4.42 24.11 11.23
CA LEU A 450 5.17 24.91 10.28
C LEU A 450 4.29 26.06 9.82
N ALA A 451 4.24 27.11 10.62
CA ALA A 451 3.71 28.40 10.23
C ALA A 451 4.88 29.25 9.72
N PRO A 452 4.80 29.94 8.56
CA PRO A 452 5.75 30.99 8.25
C PRO A 452 5.57 32.11 9.28
N PRO A 453 6.50 32.32 10.25
CA PRO A 453 6.44 33.52 11.05
C PRO A 453 6.85 34.70 10.15
N PRO A 454 6.43 35.93 10.44
CA PRO A 454 7.13 37.09 9.89
C PRO A 454 8.58 37.00 10.34
N ALA A 455 9.52 36.90 9.39
CA ALA A 455 10.94 36.84 9.73
C ALA A 455 11.34 38.10 10.51
N PRO A 456 12.18 37.99 11.56
CA PRO A 456 12.82 39.17 12.15
C PRO A 456 13.56 39.94 11.04
N PRO A 457 13.47 41.27 10.98
CA PRO A 457 14.15 42.07 9.96
C PRO A 457 15.64 41.70 9.89
N GLY A 458 16.13 41.37 8.69
CA GLY A 458 17.54 41.01 8.47
C GLY A 458 17.88 39.52 8.61
N THR A 459 16.91 38.65 8.92
CA THR A 459 17.13 37.19 8.86
C THR A 459 17.13 36.75 7.40
N GLN A 460 18.31 36.75 6.76
CA GLN A 460 18.45 36.26 5.40
C GLN A 460 18.78 34.76 5.39
N PRO A 461 17.93 33.92 4.79
CA PRO A 461 18.25 32.52 4.54
C PRO A 461 19.47 32.43 3.62
N THR A 462 20.33 31.45 3.87
CA THR A 462 21.60 31.35 3.18
C THR A 462 21.37 30.80 1.76
N PRO A 463 21.68 31.56 0.69
CA PRO A 463 21.70 31.00 -0.65
C PRO A 463 22.75 29.89 -0.70
N VAL A 464 22.34 28.72 -1.16
CA VAL A 464 23.19 27.51 -1.21
C VAL A 464 23.73 27.33 -2.63
N ALA A 465 22.89 27.61 -3.63
CA ALA A 465 23.16 27.31 -5.04
C ALA A 465 22.30 28.14 -6.00
N ALA A 466 22.83 28.42 -7.20
CA ALA A 466 21.96 28.71 -8.33
C ALA A 466 21.24 27.43 -8.78
N HIS A 467 19.94 27.53 -9.07
CA HIS A 467 19.12 26.44 -9.59
C HIS A 467 18.60 26.86 -10.97
N GLY A 468 18.76 26.03 -12.01
CA GLY A 468 18.57 26.42 -13.41
C GLY A 468 17.40 27.39 -13.69
N GLY A 469 17.63 28.40 -14.52
CA GLY A 469 16.72 29.53 -14.75
C GLY A 469 16.87 30.65 -13.69
N ASP A 470 15.80 31.41 -13.43
CA ASP A 470 15.75 32.50 -12.43
C ASP A 470 15.47 31.98 -11.00
N ARG A 471 15.98 30.79 -10.63
CA ARG A 471 15.73 30.17 -9.33
C ARG A 471 17.02 29.97 -8.54
N THR A 472 16.91 29.95 -7.21
CA THR A 472 18.02 29.77 -6.27
C THR A 472 17.57 28.79 -5.20
N LEU A 473 18.46 27.89 -4.79
CA LEU A 473 18.24 27.06 -3.61
C LEU A 473 18.63 27.85 -2.37
N HIS A 474 17.74 27.83 -1.40
CA HIS A 474 17.95 28.43 -0.10
C HIS A 474 17.90 27.35 0.98
N ARG A 475 18.74 27.52 2.00
CA ARG A 475 18.65 26.75 3.25
C ARG A 475 17.98 27.63 4.30
N LEU A 476 16.81 27.19 4.76
CA LEU A 476 16.04 27.86 5.78
C LEU A 476 16.73 27.74 7.17
N GLY A 477 16.32 28.62 8.08
CA GLY A 477 16.82 28.67 9.46
C GLY A 477 16.49 27.41 10.28
N LYS A 478 17.07 27.30 11.47
CA LYS A 478 16.89 26.16 12.39
C LYS A 478 15.42 25.70 12.56
N PRO A 479 14.41 26.60 12.69
CA PRO A 479 13.01 26.19 12.85
C PRO A 479 12.40 25.40 11.69
N TRP A 480 13.06 25.37 10.53
CA TRP A 480 12.61 24.67 9.32
C TRP A 480 13.38 23.38 9.05
N ARG A 481 14.43 23.11 9.84
CA ARG A 481 15.30 21.94 9.68
C ARG A 481 14.75 20.78 10.50
N LEU A 482 13.84 20.05 9.89
CA LEU A 482 13.05 19.01 10.56
C LEU A 482 13.93 17.88 11.13
N GLY A 483 15.10 17.61 10.53
CA GLY A 483 16.06 16.65 11.08
C GLY A 483 16.62 17.07 12.44
N GLY A 484 16.82 18.37 12.66
CA GLY A 484 17.23 18.91 13.96
C GLY A 484 16.10 18.85 15.00
N ILE A 485 14.89 19.20 14.59
CA ILE A 485 13.69 19.15 15.46
C ILE A 485 13.40 17.71 15.91
N LEU A 486 13.50 16.75 15.00
CA LEU A 486 13.34 15.32 15.34
C LEU A 486 14.36 14.87 16.39
N LYS A 487 15.63 15.27 16.24
CA LYS A 487 16.67 14.95 17.23
C LYS A 487 16.40 15.58 18.59
N GLU A 488 15.85 16.79 18.64
CA GLU A 488 15.41 17.44 19.89
C GLU A 488 14.28 16.64 20.58
N PHE A 489 13.46 15.90 19.82
CA PHE A 489 12.48 14.96 20.35
C PHE A 489 13.04 13.57 20.66
N GLY A 490 14.35 13.35 20.52
CA GLY A 490 14.98 12.04 20.69
C GLY A 490 14.68 11.06 19.55
N ILE A 491 14.21 11.56 18.41
CA ILE A 491 13.89 10.77 17.22
C ILE A 491 15.04 10.87 16.23
N ASP A 492 15.57 9.72 15.82
CA ASP A 492 16.49 9.66 14.69
C ASP A 492 15.71 9.87 13.37
N PRO A 493 16.04 10.90 12.56
CA PRO A 493 15.43 11.10 11.24
C PRO A 493 15.53 9.88 10.32
N ALA A 494 16.56 9.05 10.47
CA ALA A 494 16.72 7.81 9.69
C ALA A 494 15.60 6.79 9.96
N ASN A 495 14.97 6.88 11.13
CA ASN A 495 13.84 6.02 11.53
C ASN A 495 12.49 6.57 11.08
N VAL A 496 12.43 7.74 10.41
CA VAL A 496 11.16 8.32 9.95
C VAL A 496 10.87 7.87 8.52
N THR A 497 9.70 7.25 8.31
CA THR A 497 9.14 7.03 6.98
C THR A 497 8.22 8.19 6.62
N ILE A 498 8.57 8.91 5.57
CA ILE A 498 7.74 9.95 4.97
C ILE A 498 6.94 9.30 3.84
N ALA A 499 5.63 9.51 3.83
CA ALA A 499 4.81 9.12 2.71
C ALA A 499 4.78 10.21 1.64
N GLY A 500 4.80 9.77 0.38
CA GLY A 500 4.93 10.64 -0.78
C GLY A 500 6.37 10.70 -1.24
N GLY A 501 6.68 9.91 -2.27
CA GLY A 501 7.79 10.15 -3.18
C GLY A 501 9.22 10.07 -2.59
N PRO A 502 10.12 9.30 -3.21
CA PRO A 502 11.53 9.25 -2.78
C PRO A 502 12.25 10.61 -2.71
N ASP A 503 11.86 11.57 -3.57
CA ASP A 503 12.51 12.87 -3.74
C ASP A 503 12.31 13.86 -2.57
N MET A 504 11.41 13.55 -1.63
CA MET A 504 11.01 14.50 -0.59
C MET A 504 11.87 14.43 0.69
N SER A 505 12.57 13.32 0.95
CA SER A 505 13.07 13.03 2.31
C SER A 505 14.19 13.96 2.84
N SER A 506 15.32 14.12 2.13
CA SER A 506 16.46 14.89 2.67
C SER A 506 16.21 16.39 2.69
N GLN A 507 15.62 16.94 1.62
CA GLN A 507 15.43 18.39 1.50
C GLN A 507 14.47 18.92 2.56
N ILE A 508 13.52 18.08 2.98
CA ILE A 508 12.62 18.36 4.09
C ILE A 508 13.38 18.35 5.42
N PHE A 509 14.22 17.33 5.68
CA PHE A 509 15.00 17.27 6.92
C PHE A 509 16.01 18.42 7.06
N ASP A 510 16.62 18.84 5.96
CA ASP A 510 17.63 19.91 5.91
C ASP A 510 17.02 21.32 5.80
N GLY A 511 15.70 21.43 5.59
CA GLY A 511 15.01 22.70 5.44
C GLY A 511 15.43 23.46 4.17
N THR A 512 15.68 22.76 3.06
CA THR A 512 16.11 23.38 1.80
C THR A 512 14.94 23.55 0.83
N CYS A 513 14.84 24.70 0.16
CA CYS A 513 13.79 24.98 -0.82
C CYS A 513 14.33 25.76 -2.04
N THR A 514 13.71 25.56 -3.19
CA THR A 514 13.99 26.32 -4.41
C THR A 514 12.99 27.47 -4.53
N ALA A 515 13.48 28.70 -4.63
CA ALA A 515 12.67 29.91 -4.82
C ALA A 515 13.22 30.76 -5.96
N LEU A 516 12.51 31.83 -6.36
CA LEU A 516 13.01 32.77 -7.36
C LEU A 516 14.21 33.56 -6.81
N VAL A 517 15.12 33.98 -7.70
CA VAL A 517 16.23 34.87 -7.34
C VAL A 517 15.66 36.14 -6.69
N GLY A 518 16.16 36.50 -5.50
CA GLY A 518 15.70 37.68 -4.76
C GLY A 518 14.41 37.48 -3.94
N ALA A 519 13.85 36.26 -3.89
CA ALA A 519 12.74 35.95 -3.00
C ALA A 519 13.13 36.17 -1.53
N ASP A 520 12.24 36.79 -0.75
CA ASP A 520 12.43 36.96 0.69
C ASP A 520 12.26 35.63 1.46
N HIS A 521 12.59 35.66 2.76
CA HIS A 521 12.47 34.48 3.62
C HIS A 521 11.05 33.91 3.66
N ASP A 522 10.02 34.77 3.63
CA ASP A 522 8.64 34.36 3.77
C ASP A 522 8.12 33.65 2.52
N ALA A 523 8.52 34.12 1.33
CA ALA A 523 8.25 33.46 0.06
C ALA A 523 8.94 32.09 -0.03
N GLN A 524 10.15 31.97 0.51
CA GLN A 524 10.89 30.72 0.55
C GLN A 524 10.27 29.70 1.53
N ALA A 525 9.96 30.15 2.75
CA ALA A 525 9.25 29.35 3.74
C ALA A 525 7.88 28.87 3.23
N ARG A 526 7.16 29.75 2.53
CA ARG A 526 5.91 29.40 1.84
C ARG A 526 6.13 28.31 0.81
N ALA A 527 7.08 28.46 -0.10
CA ALA A 527 7.38 27.45 -1.13
C ALA A 527 7.76 26.10 -0.51
N PHE A 528 8.48 26.11 0.63
CA PHE A 528 8.79 24.90 1.38
C PHE A 528 7.52 24.21 1.93
N CYS A 529 6.63 24.96 2.58
CA CYS A 529 5.34 24.45 3.09
C CYS A 529 4.41 23.94 1.98
N GLU A 530 4.30 24.67 0.87
CA GLU A 530 3.48 24.28 -0.28
C GLU A 530 3.93 22.93 -0.83
N ARG A 531 5.25 22.71 -0.90
CA ARG A 531 5.82 21.44 -1.34
C ARG A 531 5.57 20.30 -0.35
N ILE A 532 5.73 20.54 0.95
CA ILE A 532 5.54 19.52 2.00
C ILE A 532 4.07 19.11 2.12
N SER A 533 3.17 20.08 2.09
CA SER A 533 1.72 19.88 2.22
C SER A 533 1.06 19.35 0.94
N ARG A 534 1.80 19.29 -0.18
CA ARG A 534 1.27 18.87 -1.47
C ARG A 534 0.67 17.47 -1.39
N GLY A 535 -0.60 17.37 -1.78
CA GLY A 535 -1.39 16.14 -1.79
C GLY A 535 -1.97 15.72 -0.44
N TRP A 536 -1.55 16.37 0.65
CA TRP A 536 -2.09 16.11 1.97
C TRP A 536 -3.37 16.89 2.23
N ARG A 537 -4.34 16.27 2.91
CA ARG A 537 -5.60 16.92 3.29
C ARG A 537 -5.33 17.97 4.37
N ALA A 538 -5.89 19.16 4.20
CA ALA A 538 -5.88 20.22 5.23
C ALA A 538 -4.46 20.62 5.71
N GLY A 539 -3.41 20.37 4.92
CA GLY A 539 -2.01 20.61 5.30
C GLY A 539 -1.50 19.72 6.45
N ARG A 540 -2.20 18.61 6.76
CA ARG A 540 -1.82 17.64 7.81
C ARG A 540 -0.97 16.53 7.20
N VAL A 541 0.30 16.47 7.59
CA VAL A 541 1.28 15.50 7.11
C VAL A 541 1.56 14.49 8.22
N PHE A 542 1.42 13.20 7.95
CA PHE A 542 1.67 12.14 8.93
C PHE A 542 2.97 11.40 8.57
N TRP A 543 3.91 11.40 9.51
CA TRP A 543 5.20 10.72 9.42
C TRP A 543 5.24 9.56 10.40
N ARG A 544 5.63 8.38 9.91
CA ARG A 544 5.65 7.17 10.72
C ARG A 544 7.04 6.91 11.27
N LEU A 545 7.13 6.71 12.58
CA LEU A 545 8.33 6.16 13.22
C LEU A 545 8.41 4.67 12.90
N ARG A 546 9.54 4.26 12.33
CA ARG A 546 9.95 2.88 12.27
C ARG A 546 10.64 2.55 13.58
N ARG A 547 10.33 1.38 14.14
CA ARG A 547 11.19 0.84 15.17
C ARG A 547 12.43 0.22 14.51
N PRO A 548 13.64 0.48 15.03
CA PRO A 548 14.89 -0.08 14.49
C PRO A 548 14.86 -1.61 14.34
N ASP A 549 14.08 -2.28 15.20
CA ASP A 549 14.09 -3.73 15.37
C ASP A 549 13.06 -4.48 14.49
N GLU A 550 12.17 -3.76 13.80
CA GLU A 550 10.95 -4.40 13.27
C GLU A 550 11.12 -5.04 11.87
N ARG A 551 12.09 -4.63 11.05
CA ARG A 551 12.28 -5.16 9.67
C ARG A 551 13.71 -4.95 9.16
N GLY A 552 14.63 -5.80 9.60
CA GLY A 552 16.04 -5.75 9.18
C GLY A 552 16.29 -6.30 7.76
N VAL A 553 17.37 -5.85 7.11
CA VAL A 553 17.79 -6.38 5.79
C VAL A 553 18.10 -7.87 5.86
N LYS A 554 18.63 -8.34 6.99
CA LYS A 554 18.91 -9.75 7.27
C LYS A 554 17.65 -10.59 7.24
N ALA A 555 16.60 -10.13 7.93
CA ALA A 555 15.31 -10.80 7.94
C ALA A 555 14.71 -10.86 6.52
N LEU A 556 14.81 -9.77 5.75
CA LEU A 556 14.35 -9.72 4.36
C LEU A 556 15.13 -10.69 3.47
N ALA A 557 16.46 -10.73 3.60
CA ALA A 557 17.32 -11.60 2.81
C ALA A 557 17.08 -13.08 3.12
N GLN A 558 17.00 -13.43 4.41
CA GLN A 558 16.68 -14.79 4.87
C GLN A 558 15.36 -15.26 4.29
N ALA A 559 14.36 -14.41 4.37
CA ALA A 559 13.03 -14.76 3.96
C ALA A 559 12.94 -14.80 2.42
N ALA A 560 13.58 -13.88 1.67
CA ALA A 560 13.66 -13.99 0.20
C ALA A 560 14.35 -15.28 -0.25
N ASN A 561 15.48 -15.64 0.38
CA ASN A 561 16.24 -16.86 0.09
C ASN A 561 15.40 -18.13 0.32
N ALA A 562 14.63 -18.20 1.41
CA ALA A 562 13.75 -19.34 1.68
C ALA A 562 12.78 -19.63 0.52
N PHE A 563 12.37 -18.60 -0.22
CA PHE A 563 11.50 -18.73 -1.40
C PHE A 563 12.24 -18.84 -2.74
N GLY A 564 13.58 -18.92 -2.73
CA GLY A 564 14.40 -18.95 -3.94
C GLY A 564 14.40 -17.61 -4.69
N LEU A 565 14.13 -16.51 -4.00
CA LEU A 565 14.08 -15.17 -4.58
C LEU A 565 15.40 -14.44 -4.36
N ASP A 566 15.67 -13.47 -5.23
CA ASP A 566 16.81 -12.58 -5.08
C ASP A 566 16.44 -11.38 -4.23
N LEU A 567 17.31 -10.98 -3.32
CA LEU A 567 17.30 -9.63 -2.73
C LEU A 567 18.33 -8.76 -3.45
N VAL A 568 17.87 -7.67 -4.05
CA VAL A 568 18.75 -6.66 -4.64
C VAL A 568 18.75 -5.42 -3.76
N VAL A 569 19.94 -5.02 -3.29
CA VAL A 569 20.15 -3.78 -2.54
C VAL A 569 21.05 -2.85 -3.34
N GLY A 570 20.55 -1.67 -3.69
CA GLY A 570 21.30 -0.62 -4.37
C GLY A 570 21.74 0.47 -3.39
N ALA A 571 22.97 0.94 -3.54
CA ALA A 571 23.52 2.11 -2.87
C ALA A 571 24.04 3.08 -3.93
N ARG A 572 23.64 4.35 -3.87
CA ARG A 572 24.12 5.40 -4.76
C ARG A 572 24.58 6.57 -3.91
N PHE A 573 25.87 6.87 -3.94
CA PHE A 573 26.39 8.06 -3.28
C PHE A 573 26.36 9.23 -4.25
N GLN A 574 25.84 10.36 -3.78
CA GLN A 574 25.93 11.63 -4.50
C GLN A 574 26.91 12.53 -3.76
N ALA A 575 28.05 12.79 -4.41
CA ALA A 575 29.04 13.73 -3.92
C ALA A 575 28.52 15.18 -4.00
N PRO A 576 28.98 16.09 -3.12
CA PRO A 576 28.70 17.51 -3.28
C PRO A 576 29.32 18.01 -4.59
N VAL A 577 28.52 18.54 -5.51
CA VAL A 577 29.04 19.15 -6.74
C VAL A 577 29.24 20.65 -6.52
N PRO A 578 30.46 21.21 -6.67
CA PRO A 578 30.75 22.62 -6.38
C PRO A 578 29.99 23.62 -7.26
N ALA A 579 29.74 23.27 -8.53
CA ALA A 579 29.08 24.14 -9.52
C ALA A 579 27.56 23.95 -9.61
N VAL A 580 27.05 22.85 -9.05
CA VAL A 580 25.62 22.56 -8.90
C VAL A 580 25.43 21.98 -7.49
N PRO A 581 25.36 22.83 -6.44
CA PRO A 581 25.21 22.35 -5.07
C PRO A 581 23.91 21.56 -4.82
N ASP A 582 23.07 21.43 -5.85
CA ASP A 582 21.74 20.82 -5.91
C ASP A 582 21.67 19.49 -6.66
N SER A 583 22.73 18.71 -6.66
CA SER A 583 22.51 17.28 -6.86
C SER A 583 21.61 16.82 -5.68
N VAL A 584 20.35 16.47 -5.98
CA VAL A 584 19.15 16.37 -5.13
C VAL A 584 19.28 15.55 -3.83
N ALA A 585 20.44 14.97 -3.53
CA ALA A 585 20.64 14.09 -2.40
C ALA A 585 22.13 13.91 -2.03
N VAL A 586 22.83 14.91 -1.47
CA VAL A 586 24.19 14.67 -0.94
C VAL A 586 24.14 13.58 0.14
N GLY A 587 24.95 12.52 -0.03
CA GLY A 587 24.90 11.32 0.81
C GLY A 587 24.53 10.06 0.03
N THR A 588 24.42 8.94 0.74
CA THR A 588 24.07 7.66 0.12
C THR A 588 22.57 7.44 0.13
N ARG A 589 22.07 7.03 -1.03
CA ARG A 589 20.70 6.63 -1.27
C ARG A 589 20.61 5.16 -1.53
N TRP A 590 19.48 4.61 -1.13
CA TRP A 590 19.28 3.19 -1.03
C TRP A 590 18.04 2.78 -1.79
N SER A 591 18.09 1.55 -2.27
CA SER A 591 16.93 0.82 -2.76
C SER A 591 17.05 -0.65 -2.37
N ALA A 592 15.92 -1.30 -2.09
CA ALA A 592 15.90 -2.74 -1.80
C ALA A 592 14.65 -3.36 -2.42
N TYR A 593 14.83 -4.46 -3.14
CA TYR A 593 13.76 -5.14 -3.87
C TYR A 593 13.95 -6.64 -3.80
N VAL A 594 12.84 -7.36 -3.67
CA VAL A 594 12.80 -8.80 -3.87
C VAL A 594 12.41 -9.06 -5.32
N LEU A 595 13.19 -9.88 -6.03
CA LEU A 595 12.97 -10.21 -7.43
C LEU A 595 12.84 -11.73 -7.62
N ASP A 596 12.04 -12.11 -8.61
CA ASP A 596 12.09 -13.44 -9.18
C ASP A 596 13.33 -13.55 -10.10
N PRO A 597 14.24 -14.53 -9.89
CA PRO A 597 15.39 -14.73 -10.76
C PRO A 597 15.04 -14.85 -12.25
N GLU A 598 13.86 -15.40 -12.59
CA GLU A 598 13.40 -15.58 -13.97
C GLU A 598 12.92 -14.25 -14.61
N GLU A 599 12.50 -13.27 -13.80
CA GLU A 599 12.05 -11.95 -14.27
C GLU A 599 13.10 -10.84 -14.11
N ARG A 600 14.32 -11.20 -13.68
CA ARG A 600 15.42 -10.29 -13.32
C ARG A 600 15.65 -9.17 -14.35
N HIS A 601 15.61 -9.49 -15.65
CA HIS A 601 15.89 -8.52 -16.72
C HIS A 601 14.80 -7.48 -16.99
N ARG A 602 13.53 -7.74 -16.64
CA ARG A 602 12.44 -6.77 -16.86
C ARG A 602 12.30 -5.75 -15.73
N GLN A 603 12.71 -6.13 -14.52
CA GLN A 603 12.47 -5.35 -13.31
C GLN A 603 13.67 -4.47 -12.90
N GLU A 604 14.89 -4.78 -13.38
CA GLU A 604 16.13 -4.02 -13.06
C GLU A 604 16.18 -2.60 -13.65
N THR A 605 15.43 -2.32 -14.73
CA THR A 605 15.50 -1.06 -15.50
C THR A 605 14.77 0.11 -14.84
N TRP A 606 13.90 -0.15 -13.86
CA TRP A 606 12.89 0.82 -13.40
C TRP A 606 13.18 1.49 -12.05
N LEU A 607 14.31 1.18 -11.40
CA LEU A 607 14.42 1.35 -9.94
C LEU A 607 15.66 2.16 -9.52
N GLY A 608 15.42 3.43 -9.16
CA GLY A 608 16.44 4.36 -8.64
C GLY A 608 16.68 4.18 -7.13
N ALA A 609 17.93 4.31 -6.70
CA ALA A 609 18.29 4.42 -5.28
C ALA A 609 18.03 5.86 -4.81
N ASP A 610 17.04 6.02 -3.94
CA ASP A 610 16.45 7.32 -3.62
C ASP A 610 15.94 7.42 -2.15
N ARG A 611 16.00 6.32 -1.39
CA ARG A 611 15.51 6.24 0.00
C ARG A 611 16.66 6.19 1.02
N PRO A 612 16.41 6.52 2.30
CA PRO A 612 17.24 6.04 3.41
C PRO A 612 17.27 4.51 3.46
N PHE A 613 18.33 3.91 4.02
CA PHE A 613 18.53 2.46 4.03
C PHE A 613 17.35 1.69 4.64
N ALA A 614 16.94 2.06 5.85
CA ALA A 614 15.80 1.44 6.50
C ALA A 614 14.55 1.51 5.60
N ALA A 615 14.21 2.70 5.09
CA ALA A 615 13.07 2.91 4.19
C ALA A 615 13.12 2.03 2.92
N ALA A 616 14.31 1.86 2.33
CA ALA A 616 14.52 0.93 1.22
C ALA A 616 14.18 -0.52 1.62
N VAL A 617 14.67 -1.02 2.76
CA VAL A 617 14.36 -2.37 3.27
C VAL A 617 12.85 -2.54 3.52
N GLY A 618 12.19 -1.52 4.07
CA GLY A 618 10.73 -1.54 4.29
C GLY A 618 9.97 -1.64 2.96
N PHE A 619 10.38 -0.87 1.97
CA PHE A 619 9.86 -0.97 0.60
C PHE A 619 10.12 -2.37 0.02
N GLY A 620 11.26 -3.00 0.28
CA GLY A 620 11.54 -4.37 -0.15
C GLY A 620 10.51 -5.39 0.36
N TRP A 621 10.09 -5.28 1.63
CA TRP A 621 9.00 -6.09 2.19
C TRP A 621 7.63 -5.83 1.54
N GLU A 622 7.32 -4.58 1.20
CA GLU A 622 6.09 -4.21 0.49
C GLU A 622 6.11 -4.73 -0.96
N HIS A 623 7.27 -4.58 -1.64
CA HIS A 623 7.50 -5.07 -3.00
C HIS A 623 7.36 -6.58 -3.06
N TRP A 624 7.90 -7.31 -2.09
CA TRP A 624 7.77 -8.76 -1.99
C TRP A 624 6.28 -9.17 -2.06
N THR A 625 5.39 -8.54 -1.30
CA THR A 625 3.96 -8.91 -1.32
C THR A 625 3.37 -8.88 -2.74
N ARG A 626 3.84 -7.95 -3.59
CA ARG A 626 3.45 -7.86 -5.00
C ARG A 626 4.06 -8.97 -5.85
N VAL A 627 5.31 -9.38 -5.60
CA VAL A 627 5.97 -10.49 -6.34
C VAL A 627 5.12 -11.77 -6.29
N PHE A 628 4.54 -12.12 -5.15
CA PHE A 628 3.69 -13.32 -5.04
C PHE A 628 2.31 -13.16 -5.70
N GLU A 629 1.81 -11.94 -5.83
CA GLU A 629 0.57 -11.68 -6.57
C GLU A 629 0.77 -11.83 -8.08
N TYR A 630 2.00 -11.64 -8.58
CA TYR A 630 2.32 -11.70 -10.00
C TYR A 630 3.10 -12.94 -10.43
N GLN A 631 3.71 -13.69 -9.52
CA GLN A 631 4.43 -14.93 -9.84
C GLN A 631 3.51 -15.97 -10.47
N ARG A 632 3.77 -16.27 -11.74
CA ARG A 632 3.07 -17.31 -12.49
C ARG A 632 3.88 -18.59 -12.47
N PHE A 633 3.60 -19.46 -11.51
CA PHE A 633 4.16 -20.81 -11.51
C PHE A 633 3.59 -21.62 -12.68
N ALA A 634 4.44 -22.46 -13.29
CA ALA A 634 3.98 -23.46 -14.23
C ALA A 634 2.85 -24.31 -13.58
N PRO A 635 1.63 -24.33 -14.16
CA PRO A 635 0.43 -24.94 -13.60
C PRO A 635 0.56 -26.38 -13.12
N THR A 636 1.44 -27.14 -13.77
CA THR A 636 1.67 -28.56 -13.51
C THR A 636 2.93 -28.82 -12.67
N ALA A 637 3.79 -27.82 -12.50
CA ALA A 637 5.02 -27.95 -11.73
C ALA A 637 4.75 -28.22 -10.24
N VAL A 638 5.58 -29.08 -9.66
CA VAL A 638 5.62 -29.29 -8.21
C VAL A 638 6.08 -28.00 -7.55
N LEU A 639 5.34 -27.56 -6.53
CA LEU A 639 5.76 -26.43 -5.72
C LEU A 639 6.60 -26.96 -4.57
N SER A 640 7.86 -26.52 -4.53
CA SER A 640 8.70 -26.75 -3.36
C SER A 640 8.19 -25.94 -2.18
N GLU A 641 8.14 -26.57 -1.01
CA GLU A 641 7.99 -25.87 0.26
C GLU A 641 9.24 -24.99 0.45
N PRO A 642 9.07 -23.68 0.65
CA PRO A 642 10.15 -22.83 1.15
C PRO A 642 10.74 -23.48 2.39
N GLN A 643 11.99 -23.91 2.30
CA GLN A 643 12.68 -24.46 3.45
C GLN A 643 13.53 -23.37 4.09
N ARG A 644 13.75 -23.52 5.40
CA ARG A 644 14.71 -22.71 6.12
C ARG A 644 16.10 -23.03 5.59
N THR A 645 16.53 -22.27 4.58
CA THR A 645 17.94 -22.21 4.22
C THR A 645 18.61 -21.31 5.24
N ASP A 646 19.66 -21.82 5.90
CA ASP A 646 20.63 -20.88 6.45
C ASP A 646 21.17 -20.12 5.26
N PRO A 647 20.95 -18.80 5.19
CA PRO A 647 21.40 -18.06 4.04
C PRO A 647 22.93 -18.21 3.93
N ALA A 648 23.46 -18.11 2.72
CA ALA A 648 24.88 -17.88 2.46
C ALA A 648 25.36 -16.50 2.98
N SER A 649 24.82 -16.03 4.12
CA SER A 649 24.85 -14.64 4.57
C SER A 649 25.52 -14.47 5.93
N ALA A 650 26.78 -14.88 6.02
CA ALA A 650 27.62 -14.37 7.09
C ALA A 650 27.64 -12.82 7.02
N ASP A 651 27.24 -12.20 8.14
CA ASP A 651 27.43 -10.77 8.46
C ASP A 651 26.70 -9.71 7.60
N LEU A 652 25.40 -9.92 7.31
CA LEU A 652 24.56 -8.87 6.69
C LEU A 652 24.37 -7.62 7.56
N ASP A 653 24.73 -7.68 8.84
CA ASP A 653 24.70 -6.52 9.73
C ASP A 653 25.70 -5.44 9.28
N ARG A 654 26.73 -5.83 8.49
CA ARG A 654 27.68 -4.91 7.84
C ARG A 654 27.29 -4.47 6.43
N LEU A 655 26.15 -4.91 5.91
CA LEU A 655 25.74 -4.59 4.53
C LEU A 655 25.67 -3.09 4.27
N GLU A 656 25.03 -2.34 5.17
CA GLU A 656 24.90 -0.88 5.07
C GLU A 656 26.29 -0.18 5.05
N PRO A 657 27.17 -0.33 6.05
CA PRO A 657 28.46 0.37 6.02
C PRO A 657 29.36 -0.05 4.85
N VAL A 658 29.29 -1.30 4.39
CA VAL A 658 30.09 -1.78 3.24
C VAL A 658 29.64 -1.12 1.93
N LEU A 659 28.34 -1.19 1.61
CA LEU A 659 27.82 -0.64 0.37
C LEU A 659 27.88 0.90 0.37
N ASP A 660 27.69 1.55 1.51
CA ASP A 660 27.91 3.00 1.69
C ASP A 660 29.36 3.38 1.34
N GLY A 661 30.32 2.66 1.93
CA GLY A 661 31.74 2.89 1.68
C GLY A 661 32.14 2.69 0.22
N LEU A 662 31.63 1.64 -0.43
CA LEU A 662 31.86 1.39 -1.86
C LEU A 662 31.26 2.48 -2.74
N ALA A 663 29.99 2.83 -2.49
CA ALA A 663 29.31 3.87 -3.25
C ALA A 663 30.07 5.21 -3.15
N ARG A 664 30.54 5.58 -1.96
CA ARG A 664 31.37 6.78 -1.75
C ARG A 664 32.68 6.74 -2.53
N ARG A 665 33.40 5.61 -2.50
CA ARG A 665 34.67 5.44 -3.23
C ARG A 665 34.48 5.48 -4.75
N CYS A 666 33.36 4.99 -5.26
CA CYS A 666 33.10 4.89 -6.70
C CYS A 666 32.42 6.12 -7.32
N ALA A 667 32.04 7.12 -6.53
CA ALA A 667 31.24 8.27 -6.97
C ALA A 667 32.03 9.43 -7.59
N ASP A 668 33.33 9.28 -7.83
CA ASP A 668 34.19 10.36 -8.35
C ASP A 668 34.35 10.27 -9.89
N PRO A 669 34.01 11.30 -10.69
CA PRO A 669 33.30 12.55 -10.37
C PRO A 669 31.77 12.50 -10.58
N GLU A 670 31.23 11.37 -11.05
CA GLU A 670 29.79 11.19 -11.32
C GLU A 670 29.18 10.15 -10.36
N PRO A 671 27.94 10.36 -9.87
CA PRO A 671 27.31 9.44 -8.93
C PRO A 671 26.99 8.10 -9.60
N ARG A 672 27.64 7.03 -9.14
CA ARG A 672 27.42 5.65 -9.60
C ARG A 672 26.61 4.85 -8.59
N THR A 673 25.79 3.94 -9.09
CA THR A 673 25.07 2.97 -8.24
C THR A 673 25.91 1.72 -8.06
N VAL A 674 26.12 1.31 -6.81
CA VAL A 674 26.61 -0.03 -6.45
C VAL A 674 25.39 -0.89 -6.13
N LYS A 675 25.28 -2.07 -6.72
CA LYS A 675 24.21 -3.03 -6.43
C LYS A 675 24.80 -4.31 -5.86
N LEU A 676 24.24 -4.77 -4.76
CA LEU A 676 24.42 -6.11 -4.24
C LEU A 676 23.21 -6.95 -4.64
N HIS A 677 23.46 -8.05 -5.34
CA HIS A 677 22.48 -9.08 -5.62
C HIS A 677 22.78 -10.26 -4.69
N LEU A 678 21.84 -10.59 -3.82
CA LEU A 678 21.88 -11.74 -2.94
C LEU A 678 20.91 -12.79 -3.46
N SER A 679 21.45 -13.88 -3.98
CA SER A 679 20.75 -15.11 -4.34
C SER A 679 21.03 -16.19 -3.29
N PRO A 680 20.29 -17.31 -3.27
CA PRO A 680 20.50 -18.39 -2.30
C PRO A 680 21.94 -18.89 -2.15
N ASP A 681 22.67 -18.92 -3.25
CA ASP A 681 24.00 -19.53 -3.41
C ASP A 681 25.06 -18.53 -3.90
N ARG A 682 24.73 -17.24 -3.99
CA ARG A 682 25.60 -16.24 -4.63
C ARG A 682 25.39 -14.84 -4.09
N ALA A 683 26.49 -14.14 -3.83
CA ALA A 683 26.56 -12.72 -3.58
C ALA A 683 27.34 -12.04 -4.70
N LEU A 684 26.65 -11.20 -5.48
CA LEU A 684 27.21 -10.51 -6.64
C LEU A 684 27.13 -9.00 -6.44
N ILE A 685 28.30 -8.35 -6.38
CA ILE A 685 28.41 -6.90 -6.25
C ILE A 685 28.75 -6.31 -7.62
N ARG A 686 27.94 -5.39 -8.09
CA ARG A 686 28.09 -4.72 -9.38
C ARG A 686 28.16 -3.21 -9.21
N LEU A 687 28.93 -2.56 -10.07
CA LEU A 687 29.02 -1.12 -10.21
C LEU A 687 28.41 -0.70 -11.54
N GLU A 688 27.55 0.31 -11.49
CA GLU A 688 27.02 0.96 -12.68
C GLU A 688 28.15 1.64 -13.47
N GLU A 689 28.26 1.31 -14.75
CA GLU A 689 29.16 1.93 -15.71
C GLU A 689 28.37 2.79 -16.71
N ARG A 690 29.10 3.71 -17.35
CA ARG A 690 28.54 4.62 -18.33
C ARG A 690 28.28 3.84 -19.62
N SER A 691 27.02 3.66 -19.98
CA SER A 691 26.68 3.09 -21.28
C SER A 691 26.89 4.10 -22.40
N ASN A 692 27.32 3.61 -23.55
CA ASN A 692 27.40 4.41 -24.77
C ASN A 692 26.03 4.60 -25.45
N THR A 693 25.00 3.85 -25.03
CA THR A 693 23.63 3.96 -25.54
C THR A 693 22.75 4.77 -24.59
N PRO A 694 22.08 5.85 -25.03
CA PRO A 694 21.14 6.60 -24.19
C PRO A 694 20.01 5.71 -23.67
N GLY A 695 19.94 5.53 -22.35
CA GLY A 695 18.90 4.73 -21.68
C GLY A 695 19.30 3.31 -21.30
N GLU A 696 20.44 2.80 -21.76
CA GLU A 696 21.03 1.55 -21.27
C GLU A 696 21.98 1.83 -20.10
N ARG A 697 22.12 0.87 -19.19
CA ARG A 697 23.05 0.93 -18.06
C ARG A 697 23.96 -0.29 -18.14
N ASP A 698 25.25 -0.05 -18.29
CA ASP A 698 26.25 -1.11 -18.23
C ASP A 698 26.62 -1.39 -16.76
N TRP A 699 27.03 -2.62 -16.47
CA TRP A 699 27.36 -3.05 -15.10
C TRP A 699 28.68 -3.81 -15.09
N ARG A 700 29.64 -3.34 -14.30
CA ARG A 700 30.87 -4.06 -14.00
C ARG A 700 30.73 -4.88 -12.74
N VAL A 701 31.10 -6.16 -12.79
CA VAL A 701 31.18 -7.01 -11.60
C VAL A 701 32.41 -6.58 -10.78
N LEU A 702 32.19 -6.23 -9.51
CA LEU A 702 33.25 -5.91 -8.56
C LEU A 702 33.65 -7.12 -7.71
N ALA A 703 32.67 -7.95 -7.34
CA ALA A 703 32.89 -9.17 -6.58
C ALA A 703 31.80 -10.19 -6.89
N ASP A 704 32.16 -11.47 -6.89
CA ASP A 704 31.29 -12.59 -7.20
C ASP A 704 31.72 -13.78 -6.35
N ALA A 705 30.93 -14.09 -5.33
CA ALA A 705 31.26 -15.12 -4.35
C ALA A 705 30.02 -15.90 -3.93
N ALA A 706 30.21 -17.00 -3.19
CA ALA A 706 29.09 -17.76 -2.65
C ALA A 706 28.40 -17.01 -1.50
N THR A 707 29.16 -16.26 -0.70
CA THR A 707 28.63 -15.51 0.45
C THR A 707 28.92 -14.01 0.38
N PHE A 708 28.12 -13.21 1.10
CA PHE A 708 28.39 -11.76 1.22
C PHE A 708 29.75 -11.49 1.89
N THR A 709 30.12 -12.25 2.92
CA THR A 709 31.43 -12.10 3.59
C THR A 709 32.59 -12.35 2.63
N GLU A 710 32.53 -13.40 1.80
CA GLU A 710 33.55 -13.67 0.79
C GLU A 710 33.60 -12.59 -0.30
N ALA A 711 32.44 -12.12 -0.75
CA ALA A 711 32.38 -11.01 -1.71
C ALA A 711 33.02 -9.74 -1.12
N VAL A 712 32.84 -9.47 0.18
CA VAL A 712 33.52 -8.37 0.88
C VAL A 712 35.02 -8.60 1.00
N ALA A 713 35.48 -9.84 1.21
CA ALA A 713 36.91 -10.16 1.20
C ALA A 713 37.55 -9.86 -0.17
N GLN A 714 36.91 -10.29 -1.26
CA GLN A 714 37.35 -10.01 -2.64
C GLN A 714 37.46 -8.51 -2.98
N LEU A 715 36.71 -7.64 -2.29
CA LEU A 715 36.78 -6.19 -2.51
C LEU A 715 37.96 -5.52 -1.80
N ASN A 716 38.60 -6.20 -0.84
CA ASN A 716 39.76 -5.68 -0.11
C ASN A 716 41.09 -6.18 -0.70
N ASP A 717 41.04 -7.22 -1.52
CA ASP A 717 42.15 -7.71 -2.35
C ASP A 717 42.25 -6.89 -3.65
#